data_AF-A0A8T3QTR8-F1
#
_entry.id   AF-A0A8T3QTR8-F1
#
_cell.length_a   1.000
_cell.length_b   1.000
_cell.length_c   1.000
_cell.angle_alpha   90.00
_cell.angle_beta   90.00
_cell.angle_gamma   90.00
#
_symmetry.space_group_name_H-M   'P 1'
#
loop_
_entity.id
_entity.type
_entity.pdbx_description
1 polymer ?
#
loop_
_entity_poly.entity_id
_entity_poly.type
_entity_poly.pdbx_seq_one_letter_code
_entity_poly.pdbx_strand_id
1 'polypeptide(L)'
;MKFPARMGISIASLIALVGTVVFAGAAGAAPTAVPPVAVSAPRAAALNELFTLTVSLPPEVAAVNGRVFVASGAAEVIGIAPLGQGTAFRPEGVKGGFAIAAFDLRATGGATELRVAVEPLQAGRLELRVAIDAAADTTGARLTPEETDRLVTVVVGGGKKVLSAPPIGGRHTPGKGPGKIREAHKDGKIDRQDLDIVRGAFISAQSRERACALDLADSDGDVNGDGCVDIVDVQAIKAAEGRAVEAPAVIPSTTAIGGRIAVTSGTLAGVPLRTFVVTSDLDTADAAPGNGACADSAGRCTLRAAMTEADYLGGEDRIEFNLVGVAPVTIQLSGRLPIITSRTGGVTIDGYSQPGSSPNTATYGSNAVPGVELRGNGTAAKEVAIYATSPNNVIRGLVIGNVWRGIFLDGVDAHDNLIVGNWVGFTRLQIPAGGQYGVVLNTASNRNVVGTPVLADRNVIGNWGAGIDLYGPGTDYNVVQNNLFCVSPSGATATCSTGIDHNFGPKNGLVGGTGSNERNVFGPSTLQGIEYSHGYNPTGPPGTDFSIKYQINNNRAIGNWVGFKADGSYAAAYRSAQNSSTADNGQAINVYDGANDNLVEGNYVASKYDGIQTMAPTAARNLIRNNIIGESPLGQAAPLGRWGIIVRWSSSWSVVEGNTIKNAAAGGIGLLNTNNAGQAQSPAYNIKLSRNLVSGTSGPAIDLFGIAGPDPNDPGDADTGANTVLNTPVVTSASSSSIRGTGIAGATVEVYLASRPAGGFGLPSQYLGGATVASNGTWTFNRASTIGEIVSAIQILPDQNTSEFAVNVAVQTGAPEAPAFTSASSTTFAVGTAGSFTVSASGTPVPAISRSGALPGGVTFTDNGNGTGTLSGTPAAGTEGAYPLTFTASNGVSPDASQAFTLQVNAAPAFTSASATTFVVGSAGTFNVTATGRPTAAIARTGTLPQGVTFVDNGNGTGTLSGTPAPGSDGTYPLTFTASNGVNPDASQSFTLTVDPAPVGGPIAADTYSRTLSGAWGTADTGGPWTITSSPSSFSTDGTSGRISLTAGATRMARLGSVSTVDTDMRVDVTIDRLPAGGNVFYYMVGRRVGIDTEYRAKVRVAANGAVFVQPTKAVANVLTVIGPEIQVPGLTAVAGQALAVRVQYVGSAPTLIRMRVWAAGGTEPSTWAASQSDSQAELQAPGAVGLRAYLASTTTNGPVLVSFDNLVVTP
;
A
#
# COMPACT_ATOMS: atom_id res chain seq x y z
N MET A 1 -25.29 56.76 87.07
CA MET A 1 -26.13 56.82 88.30
C MET A 1 -27.54 56.37 87.95
N LYS A 2 -28.28 55.78 88.92
CA LYS A 2 -29.77 55.59 88.96
C LYS A 2 -30.51 55.13 87.67
N PHE A 3 -30.71 53.80 87.54
CA PHE A 3 -31.99 53.06 87.69
C PHE A 3 -33.34 53.82 87.77
N PRO A 4 -34.55 53.17 87.58
CA PRO A 4 -34.86 51.77 87.14
C PRO A 4 -36.13 51.59 86.23
N ALA A 5 -36.53 50.32 85.97
CA ALA A 5 -37.93 49.81 85.88
C ALA A 5 -38.81 50.19 84.65
N ARG A 6 -39.89 49.49 84.23
CA ARG A 6 -40.59 48.19 84.54
C ARG A 6 -41.51 47.86 83.31
N MET A 7 -42.25 46.75 83.16
CA MET A 7 -42.49 45.51 83.93
C MET A 7 -42.06 44.28 83.06
N GLY A 8 -42.70 43.11 82.82
CA GLY A 8 -43.90 42.39 83.33
C GLY A 8 -45.14 42.37 82.40
N ILE A 9 -46.03 41.36 82.43
CA ILE A 9 -46.12 40.11 83.23
C ILE A 9 -46.86 38.98 82.43
N SER A 10 -46.65 37.72 82.83
CA SER A 10 -47.25 36.48 82.30
C SER A 10 -48.77 36.35 82.48
N ILE A 11 -49.42 35.64 81.55
CA ILE A 11 -50.53 34.69 81.81
C ILE A 11 -50.24 33.39 81.06
N ALA A 12 -50.72 32.24 81.57
CA ALA A 12 -50.61 30.93 80.94
C ALA A 12 -51.98 30.24 80.80
N SER A 13 -52.12 29.36 79.80
CA SER A 13 -53.37 28.69 79.35
C SER A 13 -54.33 29.64 78.60
N LEU A 14 -55.12 29.21 77.61
CA LEU A 14 -55.39 27.85 77.11
C LEU A 14 -55.75 27.87 75.60
N ILE A 15 -55.23 26.91 74.82
CA ILE A 15 -55.68 26.47 73.47
C ILE A 15 -56.07 27.57 72.45
N ALA A 16 -55.19 27.87 71.48
CA ALA A 16 -55.48 27.82 70.03
C ALA A 16 -54.28 28.25 69.14
N LEU A 17 -53.99 27.48 68.10
CA LEU A 17 -53.38 27.90 66.82
C LEU A 17 -52.05 28.71 66.80
N VAL A 18 -51.02 28.26 67.52
CA VAL A 18 -49.63 28.37 67.02
C VAL A 18 -48.92 27.04 67.24
N GLY A 19 -48.63 26.32 66.14
CA GLY A 19 -47.92 25.04 66.21
C GLY A 19 -46.40 25.23 66.24
N THR A 20 -45.70 24.46 67.07
CA THR A 20 -44.24 24.29 66.94
C THR A 20 -43.94 23.52 65.66
N VAL A 21 -43.67 24.24 64.58
CA VAL A 21 -43.06 23.67 63.38
C VAL A 21 -41.57 23.54 63.64
N VAL A 22 -41.10 22.30 63.72
CA VAL A 22 -39.67 21.97 63.60
C VAL A 22 -39.16 22.60 62.31
N PHE A 23 -38.04 23.32 62.35
CA PHE A 23 -37.30 23.63 61.12
C PHE A 23 -36.75 22.32 60.55
N ALA A 24 -37.60 21.61 59.81
CA ALA A 24 -37.18 20.52 58.96
C ALA A 24 -36.10 21.05 58.02
N GLY A 25 -35.06 20.25 57.79
CA GLY A 25 -34.19 20.50 56.65
C GLY A 25 -35.05 20.58 55.40
N ALA A 26 -34.76 21.53 54.53
CA ALA A 26 -35.42 21.63 53.23
C ALA A 26 -34.98 20.43 52.37
N ALA A 27 -35.63 19.29 52.59
CA ALA A 27 -35.78 18.28 51.54
C ALA A 27 -36.28 19.03 50.31
N GLY A 28 -35.53 18.92 49.21
CA GLY A 28 -35.71 19.81 48.06
C GLY A 28 -37.16 19.86 47.62
N ALA A 29 -37.63 21.07 47.27
CA ALA A 29 -38.86 21.17 46.50
C ALA A 29 -38.73 20.21 45.31
N ALA A 30 -39.67 19.28 45.16
CA ALA A 30 -39.68 18.40 43.99
C ALA A 30 -39.63 19.31 42.75
N PRO A 31 -38.69 19.11 41.81
CA PRO A 31 -38.45 20.07 40.76
C PRO A 31 -39.74 20.33 40.01
N THR A 32 -40.17 21.59 39.98
CA THR A 32 -41.27 22.05 39.14
C THR A 32 -40.94 21.64 37.72
N ALA A 33 -41.75 20.75 37.13
CA ALA A 33 -41.42 19.99 35.92
C ALA A 33 -40.74 20.87 34.87
N VAL A 34 -39.43 20.67 34.74
CA VAL A 34 -38.54 21.58 34.02
C VAL A 34 -38.85 21.43 32.52
N PRO A 35 -39.29 22.48 31.82
CA PRO A 35 -39.81 22.35 30.46
C PRO A 35 -38.76 21.71 29.56
N PRO A 36 -39.11 20.65 28.80
CA PRO A 36 -38.14 19.84 28.09
C PRO A 36 -37.47 20.65 26.98
N VAL A 37 -36.20 20.33 26.69
CA VAL A 37 -35.44 21.03 25.63
C VAL A 37 -36.22 20.94 24.32
N ALA A 38 -36.47 22.06 23.65
CA ALA A 38 -37.17 22.09 22.36
C ALA A 38 -36.25 22.66 21.28
N VAL A 39 -36.28 22.08 20.07
CA VAL A 39 -35.40 22.50 18.96
C VAL A 39 -36.21 22.77 17.71
N SER A 40 -36.02 23.96 17.14
CA SER A 40 -36.72 24.45 15.95
C SER A 40 -35.72 24.76 14.84
N ALA A 41 -36.03 24.32 13.62
CA ALA A 41 -35.22 24.51 12.42
C ALA A 41 -36.15 24.74 11.21
N PRO A 42 -35.70 25.45 10.15
CA PRO A 42 -36.47 25.57 8.92
C PRO A 42 -36.56 24.20 8.22
N ARG A 43 -37.68 23.94 7.53
CA ARG A 43 -37.88 22.67 6.79
C ARG A 43 -36.92 22.50 5.61
N ALA A 44 -36.42 23.60 5.06
CA ALA A 44 -35.45 23.62 3.97
C ALA A 44 -34.52 24.83 4.09
N ALA A 45 -33.33 24.73 3.49
CA ALA A 45 -32.34 25.79 3.39
C ALA A 45 -31.66 25.76 2.00
N ALA A 46 -31.10 26.89 1.56
CA ALA A 46 -30.26 26.93 0.38
C ALA A 46 -28.84 26.40 0.67
N LEU A 47 -28.08 26.11 -0.38
CA LEU A 47 -26.68 25.72 -0.30
C LEU A 47 -25.82 26.98 -0.12
N ASN A 48 -24.85 26.96 0.80
CA ASN A 48 -24.00 28.10 1.16
C ASN A 48 -24.77 29.34 1.69
N GLU A 49 -25.97 29.14 2.26
CA GLU A 49 -26.69 30.18 3.00
C GLU A 49 -26.88 29.76 4.47
N LEU A 50 -26.57 30.68 5.38
CA LEU A 50 -26.73 30.49 6.82
C LEU A 50 -28.21 30.37 7.20
N PHE A 51 -28.56 29.36 8.00
CA PHE A 51 -29.86 29.27 8.66
C PHE A 51 -29.74 29.14 10.18
N THR A 52 -30.80 29.54 10.90
CA THR A 52 -30.83 29.46 12.36
C THR A 52 -31.57 28.22 12.85
N LEU A 53 -30.88 27.45 13.69
CA LEU A 53 -31.39 26.45 14.60
C LEU A 53 -31.64 27.14 15.96
N THR A 54 -32.85 27.05 16.50
CA THR A 54 -33.19 27.64 17.82
C THR A 54 -33.44 26.53 18.82
N VAL A 55 -32.69 26.54 19.92
CA VAL A 55 -32.80 25.60 21.04
C VAL A 55 -33.43 26.36 22.21
N SER A 56 -34.67 26.04 22.55
CA SER A 56 -35.36 26.59 23.72
C SER A 56 -35.06 25.73 24.94
N LEU A 57 -34.57 26.39 25.98
CA LEU A 57 -34.16 25.85 27.27
C LEU A 57 -35.07 26.44 28.38
N PRO A 58 -35.10 25.82 29.57
CA PRO A 58 -35.83 26.36 30.72
C PRO A 58 -35.41 27.79 31.06
N PRO A 59 -36.35 28.66 31.51
CA PRO A 59 -36.07 30.06 31.84
C PRO A 59 -35.11 30.24 33.03
N GLU A 60 -34.89 29.20 33.83
CA GLU A 60 -33.91 29.17 34.92
C GLU A 60 -32.46 29.03 34.40
N VAL A 61 -32.26 28.56 33.16
CA VAL A 61 -30.91 28.35 32.59
C VAL A 61 -30.24 29.68 32.31
N ALA A 62 -29.18 29.97 33.07
CA ALA A 62 -28.30 31.12 32.90
C ALA A 62 -27.01 30.76 32.15
N ALA A 63 -26.56 29.50 32.22
CA ALA A 63 -25.39 29.00 31.51
C ALA A 63 -25.63 27.58 30.97
N VAL A 64 -25.10 27.26 29.79
CA VAL A 64 -25.32 25.98 29.10
C VAL A 64 -24.09 25.55 28.28
N ASN A 65 -23.81 24.24 28.29
CA ASN A 65 -22.90 23.57 27.37
C ASN A 65 -23.63 22.40 26.69
N GLY A 66 -23.39 22.23 25.39
CA GLY A 66 -24.00 21.19 24.56
C GLY A 66 -23.28 21.02 23.23
N ARG A 67 -23.77 20.12 22.39
CA ARG A 67 -23.15 19.75 21.10
C ARG A 67 -24.20 19.57 20.00
N VAL A 68 -23.83 19.89 18.76
CA VAL A 68 -24.64 19.63 17.55
C VAL A 68 -23.94 18.61 16.67
N PHE A 69 -24.47 17.40 16.58
CA PHE A 69 -23.92 16.30 15.80
C PHE A 69 -24.48 16.29 14.37
N VAL A 70 -23.61 16.02 13.39
CA VAL A 70 -23.95 15.92 11.97
C VAL A 70 -22.97 15.00 11.22
N ALA A 71 -23.50 14.12 10.36
CA ALA A 71 -22.77 13.16 9.53
C ALA A 71 -21.79 12.22 10.29
N SER A 72 -20.58 12.69 10.59
CA SER A 72 -19.55 11.92 11.31
C SER A 72 -18.74 12.76 12.31
N GLY A 73 -19.24 13.93 12.68
CA GLY A 73 -18.64 14.82 13.67
C GLY A 73 -19.70 15.54 14.50
N ALA A 74 -19.21 16.40 15.39
CA ALA A 74 -20.01 17.34 16.15
C ALA A 74 -19.42 18.74 16.00
N ALA A 75 -20.18 19.75 16.42
CA ALA A 75 -19.68 21.06 16.82
C ALA A 75 -20.12 21.35 18.26
N GLU A 76 -19.30 22.07 19.03
CA GLU A 76 -19.68 22.48 20.39
C GLU A 76 -20.54 23.76 20.39
N VAL A 77 -21.52 23.83 21.29
CA VAL A 77 -22.47 24.96 21.42
C VAL A 77 -22.67 25.35 22.89
N ILE A 78 -22.13 26.51 23.24
CA ILE A 78 -22.04 27.03 24.62
C ILE A 78 -22.74 28.39 24.69
N GLY A 79 -23.34 28.75 25.82
CA GLY A 79 -23.88 30.08 26.07
C GLY A 79 -23.99 30.45 27.54
N ILE A 80 -23.93 31.75 27.85
CA ILE A 80 -24.19 32.33 29.19
C ILE A 80 -24.99 33.63 29.01
N ALA A 81 -26.01 33.87 29.84
CA ALA A 81 -26.97 34.96 29.66
C ALA A 81 -27.34 35.68 30.98
N PRO A 82 -27.54 37.02 30.97
CA PRO A 82 -26.95 37.98 30.02
C PRO A 82 -26.46 39.29 30.65
N LEU A 83 -25.32 39.80 30.17
CA LEU A 83 -25.06 41.24 30.08
C LEU A 83 -24.35 41.55 28.76
N GLY A 84 -25.13 41.96 27.75
CA GLY A 84 -24.65 42.49 26.47
C GLY A 84 -24.27 41.44 25.41
N GLN A 85 -25.24 41.06 24.56
CA GLN A 85 -25.06 40.40 23.24
C GLN A 85 -24.04 39.23 23.24
N GLY A 86 -24.52 38.00 23.47
CA GLY A 86 -23.65 36.82 23.61
C GLY A 86 -22.66 36.65 22.47
N THR A 87 -21.36 36.58 22.80
CA THR A 87 -20.31 36.34 21.81
C THR A 87 -20.43 34.94 21.23
N ALA A 88 -20.56 34.84 19.91
CA ALA A 88 -20.59 33.56 19.22
C ALA A 88 -19.31 32.76 19.46
N PHE A 89 -19.44 31.46 19.72
CA PHE A 89 -18.32 30.54 19.51
C PHE A 89 -18.08 30.42 18.00
N ARG A 90 -16.80 30.30 17.62
CA ARG A 90 -16.37 30.34 16.21
C ARG A 90 -17.09 29.26 15.39
N PRO A 91 -17.42 29.51 14.11
CA PRO A 91 -17.96 28.46 13.24
C PRO A 91 -16.99 27.27 13.15
N GLU A 92 -17.38 26.15 13.73
CA GLU A 92 -16.60 24.92 13.72
C GLU A 92 -16.80 24.19 12.40
N GLY A 93 -15.71 23.86 11.71
CA GLY A 93 -15.72 23.20 10.40
C GLY A 93 -15.96 21.70 10.54
N VAL A 94 -17.22 21.28 10.55
CA VAL A 94 -17.58 19.88 10.83
C VAL A 94 -17.34 18.98 9.61
N LYS A 95 -16.79 17.79 9.89
CA LYS A 95 -16.47 16.73 8.92
C LYS A 95 -17.70 16.26 8.13
N GLY A 96 -17.90 16.89 6.97
CA GLY A 96 -19.04 16.69 6.09
C GLY A 96 -19.26 17.86 5.12
N GLY A 97 -18.70 19.04 5.41
CA GLY A 97 -18.91 20.26 4.63
C GLY A 97 -19.98 21.15 5.26
N PHE A 98 -19.82 21.47 6.54
CA PHE A 98 -20.75 22.30 7.31
C PHE A 98 -19.96 23.19 8.26
N ALA A 99 -20.44 24.41 8.49
CA ALA A 99 -19.96 25.27 9.57
C ALA A 99 -21.10 25.49 10.58
N ILE A 100 -20.81 25.37 11.89
CA ILE A 100 -21.82 25.49 12.95
C ILE A 100 -21.29 26.42 14.05
N ALA A 101 -22.11 27.40 14.47
CA ALA A 101 -21.76 28.37 15.51
C ALA A 101 -22.94 28.69 16.43
N ALA A 102 -22.82 28.49 17.75
CA ALA A 102 -23.71 29.15 18.71
C ALA A 102 -23.45 30.67 18.69
N PHE A 103 -24.50 31.51 18.65
CA PHE A 103 -24.35 32.97 18.45
C PHE A 103 -25.21 33.88 19.33
N ASP A 104 -26.14 33.36 20.12
CA ASP A 104 -27.00 34.15 21.01
C ASP A 104 -27.51 33.22 22.14
N LEU A 105 -27.41 33.65 23.40
CA LEU A 105 -28.16 33.06 24.52
C LEU A 105 -28.93 34.18 25.21
N ARG A 106 -30.25 34.08 25.22
CA ARG A 106 -31.14 35.17 25.66
C ARG A 106 -32.37 34.67 26.38
N ALA A 107 -32.86 35.43 27.36
CA ALA A 107 -34.20 35.25 27.88
C ALA A 107 -35.23 35.78 26.87
N THR A 108 -36.19 34.96 26.50
CA THR A 108 -37.46 35.40 25.88
C THR A 108 -38.62 35.06 26.82
N GLY A 109 -39.83 35.55 26.54
CA GLY A 109 -40.94 35.57 27.52
C GLY A 109 -41.49 34.19 27.90
N GLY A 110 -40.76 33.46 28.77
CA GLY A 110 -41.08 32.11 29.24
C GLY A 110 -39.96 31.07 29.07
N ALA A 111 -38.83 31.40 28.43
CA ALA A 111 -37.74 30.45 28.15
C ALA A 111 -36.38 31.14 27.95
N THR A 112 -35.29 30.37 28.01
CA THR A 112 -33.96 30.80 27.55
C THR A 112 -33.71 30.23 26.15
N GLU A 113 -33.54 31.06 25.13
CA GLU A 113 -33.21 30.65 23.77
C GLU A 113 -31.69 30.65 23.52
N LEU A 114 -31.12 29.49 23.21
CA LEU A 114 -29.81 29.35 22.56
C LEU A 114 -30.01 29.30 21.04
N ARG A 115 -29.35 30.18 20.29
CA ARG A 115 -29.42 30.21 18.83
C ARG A 115 -28.11 29.75 18.22
N VAL A 116 -28.22 28.88 17.24
CA VAL A 116 -27.10 28.26 16.53
C VAL A 116 -27.26 28.52 15.04
N ALA A 117 -26.25 29.07 14.40
CA ALA A 117 -26.17 29.26 12.97
C ALA A 117 -25.53 28.03 12.32
N VAL A 118 -26.06 27.61 11.17
CA VAL A 118 -25.58 26.48 10.39
C VAL A 118 -25.42 26.92 8.94
N GLU A 119 -24.22 26.78 8.40
CA GLU A 119 -23.93 26.97 6.97
C GLU A 119 -23.75 25.60 6.30
N PRO A 120 -24.60 25.22 5.34
CA PRO A 120 -24.51 23.93 4.68
C PRO A 120 -23.76 24.05 3.34
N LEU A 121 -22.55 23.49 3.26
CA LEU A 121 -21.71 23.47 2.05
C LEU A 121 -21.94 22.20 1.20
N GLN A 122 -22.88 21.33 1.59
CA GLN A 122 -23.31 20.15 0.82
C GLN A 122 -24.84 20.00 0.79
N ALA A 123 -25.39 19.78 -0.40
CA ALA A 123 -26.82 19.52 -0.62
C ALA A 123 -27.22 18.09 -0.21
N GLY A 124 -28.39 17.94 0.41
CA GLY A 124 -28.86 16.68 0.97
C GLY A 124 -30.02 16.85 1.95
N ARG A 125 -30.49 15.74 2.53
CA ARG A 125 -31.31 15.74 3.75
C ARG A 125 -30.37 15.75 4.95
N LEU A 126 -30.24 16.91 5.58
CA LEU A 126 -29.39 17.14 6.74
C LEU A 126 -30.15 16.76 8.02
N GLU A 127 -29.60 15.83 8.80
CA GLU A 127 -30.10 15.54 10.13
C GLU A 127 -29.13 16.13 11.15
N LEU A 128 -29.67 16.92 12.08
CA LEU A 128 -28.91 17.60 13.13
C LEU A 128 -29.40 17.08 14.48
N ARG A 129 -28.51 16.58 15.33
CA ARG A 129 -28.85 16.18 16.70
C ARG A 129 -28.25 17.18 17.68
N VAL A 130 -29.08 17.82 18.48
CA VAL A 130 -28.66 18.68 19.59
C VAL A 130 -28.62 17.86 20.88
N ALA A 131 -27.52 17.93 21.60
CA ALA A 131 -27.35 17.42 22.95
C ALA A 131 -27.09 18.59 23.92
N ILE A 132 -27.71 18.58 25.10
CA ILE A 132 -27.32 19.45 26.22
C ILE A 132 -26.57 18.61 27.24
N ASP A 133 -25.29 18.89 27.41
CA ASP A 133 -24.38 18.13 28.26
C ASP A 133 -24.40 18.62 29.71
N ALA A 134 -24.35 19.95 29.92
CA ALA A 134 -24.43 20.58 31.24
C ALA A 134 -25.19 21.92 31.18
N ALA A 135 -25.83 22.31 32.29
CA ALA A 135 -26.49 23.60 32.44
C ALA A 135 -26.42 24.08 33.90
N ALA A 136 -26.51 25.39 34.12
CA ALA A 136 -26.53 26.01 35.44
C ALA A 136 -27.55 27.17 35.52
N ASP A 137 -28.04 27.43 36.72
CA ASP A 137 -28.88 28.58 37.02
C ASP A 137 -28.06 29.86 37.30
N THR A 138 -28.74 30.98 37.59
CA THR A 138 -28.10 32.26 37.89
C THR A 138 -27.22 32.24 39.15
N THR A 139 -27.41 31.27 40.04
CA THR A 139 -26.61 31.07 41.28
C THR A 139 -25.42 30.12 41.09
N GLY A 140 -25.34 29.44 39.94
CA GLY A 140 -24.35 28.40 39.67
C GLY A 140 -24.75 27.00 40.14
N ALA A 141 -26.02 26.77 40.48
CA ALA A 141 -26.50 25.42 40.76
C ALA A 141 -26.68 24.64 39.45
N ARG A 142 -26.21 23.39 39.41
CA ARG A 142 -26.33 22.49 38.26
C ARG A 142 -27.81 22.17 37.97
N LEU A 143 -28.26 22.51 36.76
CA LEU A 143 -29.59 22.17 36.24
C LEU A 143 -29.52 20.90 35.39
N THR A 144 -30.57 20.07 35.47
CA THR A 144 -30.71 18.86 34.66
C THR A 144 -32.04 18.93 33.88
N PRO A 145 -32.08 19.57 32.70
CA PRO A 145 -33.30 19.66 31.90
C PRO A 145 -33.80 18.29 31.45
N GLU A 146 -35.11 18.14 31.26
CA GLU A 146 -35.69 16.93 30.69
C GLU A 146 -35.44 16.82 29.18
N GLU A 147 -35.29 15.58 28.70
CA GLU A 147 -35.12 15.22 27.29
C GLU A 147 -34.03 16.01 26.52
N THR A 148 -32.79 15.98 27.04
CA THR A 148 -31.64 16.74 26.49
C THR A 148 -31.11 16.31 25.12
N ASP A 149 -31.78 15.40 24.39
CA ASP A 149 -31.44 14.97 23.02
C ASP A 149 -32.59 15.31 22.07
N ARG A 150 -32.30 16.08 21.01
CA ARG A 150 -33.26 16.41 19.95
C ARG A 150 -32.67 16.25 18.55
N LEU A 151 -33.25 15.35 17.76
CA LEU A 151 -33.00 15.22 16.34
C LEU A 151 -33.98 16.09 15.53
N VAL A 152 -33.46 16.92 14.63
CA VAL A 152 -34.23 17.68 13.63
C VAL A 152 -33.71 17.41 12.21
N THR A 153 -34.49 17.77 11.19
CA THR A 153 -34.15 17.48 9.79
C THR A 153 -34.44 18.68 8.88
N VAL A 154 -33.46 19.04 8.05
CA VAL A 154 -33.49 20.18 7.12
C VAL A 154 -33.16 19.68 5.71
N VAL A 155 -33.91 20.12 4.68
CA VAL A 155 -33.60 19.79 3.28
C VAL A 155 -32.73 20.89 2.65
N VAL A 156 -31.49 20.58 2.30
CA VAL A 156 -30.54 21.51 1.66
C VAL A 156 -30.49 21.27 0.16
N GLY A 157 -30.76 22.31 -0.64
CA GLY A 157 -30.45 22.34 -2.08
C GLY A 157 -31.07 21.22 -2.94
N GLY A 158 -32.14 20.56 -2.47
CA GLY A 158 -32.82 19.48 -3.21
C GLY A 158 -32.08 18.14 -3.32
N GLY A 159 -30.95 17.96 -2.61
CA GLY A 159 -30.14 16.74 -2.69
C GLY A 159 -30.81 15.51 -2.06
N LYS A 160 -30.66 14.34 -2.69
CA LYS A 160 -31.21 13.05 -2.17
C LYS A 160 -30.32 12.34 -1.14
N LYS A 161 -29.07 12.79 -0.94
CA LYS A 161 -28.14 12.19 0.03
C LYS A 161 -28.62 12.49 1.45
N VAL A 162 -28.82 11.47 2.28
CA VAL A 162 -29.07 11.66 3.72
C VAL A 162 -27.72 11.83 4.44
N LEU A 163 -27.66 12.80 5.35
CA LEU A 163 -26.52 13.11 6.20
C LEU A 163 -26.94 12.95 7.66
N SER A 164 -26.99 11.70 8.12
CA SER A 164 -27.51 11.37 9.45
C SER A 164 -26.62 11.86 10.58
N ALA A 165 -27.23 12.38 11.65
CA ALA A 165 -26.52 12.68 12.88
C ALA A 165 -26.26 11.38 13.68
N PRO A 166 -25.03 11.13 14.16
CA PRO A 166 -24.73 9.95 14.97
C PRO A 166 -25.52 9.92 16.30
N PRO A 167 -25.58 8.75 16.97
CA PRO A 167 -26.01 8.68 18.37
C PRO A 167 -25.07 9.45 19.29
N ILE A 168 -25.57 9.96 20.41
CA ILE A 168 -24.73 10.58 21.45
C ILE A 168 -23.97 9.47 22.20
N GLY A 169 -22.70 9.73 22.53
CA GLY A 169 -21.95 8.91 23.49
C GLY A 169 -22.47 9.04 24.93
N GLY A 170 -21.89 8.29 25.87
CA GLY A 170 -22.26 8.40 27.28
C GLY A 170 -22.04 9.81 27.81
N ARG A 171 -23.06 10.39 28.46
CA ARG A 171 -22.98 11.71 29.09
C ARG A 171 -22.00 11.66 30.27
N HIS A 172 -21.06 12.59 30.34
CA HIS A 172 -20.21 12.73 31.52
C HIS A 172 -21.06 13.26 32.68
N THR A 173 -21.15 12.50 33.77
CA THR A 173 -21.91 12.85 34.97
C THR A 173 -20.97 13.05 36.15
N PRO A 174 -21.15 14.10 36.99
CA PRO A 174 -20.38 14.28 38.21
C PRO A 174 -20.38 13.05 39.12
N GLY A 175 -19.24 12.76 39.74
CA GLY A 175 -19.07 11.64 40.67
C GLY A 175 -19.46 11.97 42.11
N LYS A 176 -19.64 13.26 42.42
CA LYS A 176 -20.02 13.78 43.74
C LYS A 176 -21.16 14.80 43.58
N GLY A 177 -21.74 15.25 44.69
CA GLY A 177 -22.62 16.43 44.71
C GLY A 177 -21.81 17.72 44.98
N PRO A 178 -22.34 18.90 44.60
CA PRO A 178 -21.65 20.16 44.78
C PRO A 178 -21.40 20.48 46.26
N GLY A 179 -20.19 20.91 46.56
CA GLY A 179 -19.73 21.35 47.88
C GLY A 179 -19.84 22.87 48.07
N LYS A 180 -18.98 23.42 48.94
CA LYS A 180 -18.80 24.88 49.06
C LYS A 180 -17.86 25.34 47.95
N ILE A 181 -18.23 26.46 47.30
CA ILE A 181 -17.38 27.10 46.28
C ILE A 181 -15.98 27.37 46.86
N ARG A 182 -14.99 26.72 46.27
CA ARG A 182 -13.57 26.90 46.54
C ARG A 182 -13.07 28.17 45.86
N GLU A 183 -12.12 28.83 46.48
CA GLU A 183 -11.35 29.90 45.85
C GLU A 183 -10.26 29.27 44.97
N ALA A 184 -10.19 29.67 43.71
CA ALA A 184 -9.24 29.14 42.73
C ALA A 184 -7.91 29.92 42.73
N HIS A 185 -7.96 31.23 42.95
CA HIS A 185 -6.78 32.10 42.95
C HIS A 185 -6.03 32.12 44.30
N LYS A 186 -6.75 31.95 45.41
CA LYS A 186 -6.21 31.76 46.78
C LYS A 186 -5.48 33.01 47.32
N ASP A 187 -5.97 34.21 46.99
CA ASP A 187 -5.55 35.50 47.58
C ASP A 187 -6.39 35.94 48.80
N GLY A 188 -7.46 35.19 49.12
CA GLY A 188 -8.43 35.46 50.19
C GLY A 188 -9.75 36.07 49.68
N LYS A 189 -9.99 36.09 48.36
CA LYS A 189 -11.20 36.61 47.73
C LYS A 189 -11.53 35.83 46.46
N ILE A 190 -12.82 35.66 46.21
CA ILE A 190 -13.31 35.25 44.90
C ILE A 190 -13.45 36.51 44.04
N ASP A 191 -12.55 36.71 43.08
CA ASP A 191 -12.60 37.83 42.15
C ASP A 191 -12.53 37.38 40.67
N ARG A 192 -12.20 38.30 39.76
CA ARG A 192 -12.14 38.01 38.33
C ARG A 192 -11.03 37.01 37.97
N GLN A 193 -10.00 36.88 38.79
CA GLN A 193 -8.86 36.00 38.60
C GLN A 193 -9.26 34.54 38.80
N ASP A 194 -10.08 34.23 39.80
CA ASP A 194 -10.70 32.90 39.96
C ASP A 194 -11.54 32.53 38.74
N LEU A 195 -12.38 33.45 38.27
CA LEU A 195 -13.23 33.24 37.11
C LEU A 195 -12.41 32.94 35.85
N ASP A 196 -11.26 33.60 35.65
CA ASP A 196 -10.39 33.33 34.52
C ASP A 196 -9.58 32.02 34.67
N ILE A 197 -9.20 31.62 35.89
CA ILE A 197 -8.61 30.29 36.17
C ILE A 197 -9.60 29.18 35.84
N VAL A 198 -10.83 29.26 36.36
CA VAL A 198 -11.89 28.27 36.13
C VAL A 198 -12.26 28.19 34.64
N ARG A 199 -12.31 29.33 33.95
CA ARG A 199 -12.51 29.36 32.48
C ARG A 199 -11.35 28.74 31.71
N GLY A 200 -10.11 29.00 32.11
CA GLY A 200 -8.92 28.37 31.52
C GLY A 200 -8.93 26.85 31.70
N ALA A 201 -9.29 26.37 32.88
CA ALA A 201 -9.43 24.96 33.19
C ALA A 201 -10.60 24.31 32.41
N PHE A 202 -11.75 24.97 32.32
CA PHE A 202 -12.91 24.54 31.54
C PHE A 202 -12.57 24.36 30.05
N ILE A 203 -11.98 25.37 29.42
CA ILE A 203 -11.55 25.33 28.01
C ILE A 203 -10.50 24.23 27.79
N SER A 204 -9.57 24.05 28.75
CA SER A 204 -8.58 22.96 28.73
C SER A 204 -9.25 21.58 28.81
N ALA A 205 -10.24 21.40 29.70
CA ALA A 205 -10.96 20.13 29.87
C ALA A 205 -11.84 19.78 28.65
N GLN A 206 -12.49 20.78 28.04
CA GLN A 206 -13.22 20.63 26.76
C GLN A 206 -12.28 20.22 25.63
N SER A 207 -11.17 20.94 25.43
CA SER A 207 -10.18 20.66 24.36
C SER A 207 -9.47 19.30 24.46
N ARG A 208 -9.69 18.56 25.55
CA ARG A 208 -9.16 17.22 25.84
C ARG A 208 -10.24 16.14 25.91
N GLU A 209 -11.51 16.47 25.63
CA GLU A 209 -12.70 15.60 25.78
C GLU A 209 -12.83 14.95 27.18
N ARG A 210 -12.40 15.66 28.25
CA ARG A 210 -12.18 15.06 29.59
C ARG A 210 -12.78 15.84 30.75
N ALA A 211 -13.95 16.44 30.56
CA ALA A 211 -14.65 17.30 31.53
C ALA A 211 -14.82 16.73 32.96
N CYS A 212 -14.88 15.42 33.14
CA CYS A 212 -15.02 14.77 34.46
C CYS A 212 -13.99 13.65 34.68
N ALA A 213 -12.73 13.89 34.31
CA ALA A 213 -11.64 12.92 34.51
C ALA A 213 -11.09 12.97 35.95
N LEU A 214 -10.68 11.81 36.48
CA LEU A 214 -10.28 11.64 37.89
C LEU A 214 -9.06 12.49 38.32
N ASP A 215 -8.25 12.94 37.36
CA ASP A 215 -7.11 13.83 37.54
C ASP A 215 -7.48 15.32 37.57
N LEU A 216 -8.75 15.69 37.40
CA LEU A 216 -9.25 17.07 37.48
C LEU A 216 -10.04 17.37 38.77
N ALA A 217 -10.44 16.36 39.55
CA ALA A 217 -11.35 16.50 40.70
C ALA A 217 -10.76 17.22 41.94
N ASP A 218 -9.46 17.51 41.92
CA ASP A 218 -8.76 18.40 42.87
C ASP A 218 -7.94 19.48 42.12
N SER A 219 -8.35 19.82 40.90
CA SER A 219 -7.80 20.95 40.16
C SER A 219 -8.50 22.26 40.54
N ASP A 220 -7.81 23.39 40.36
CA ASP A 220 -8.35 24.73 40.64
C ASP A 220 -9.46 25.18 39.67
N GLY A 221 -9.86 24.30 38.73
CA GLY A 221 -11.07 24.46 37.92
C GLY A 221 -12.35 23.88 38.55
N ASP A 222 -12.24 22.83 39.38
CA ASP A 222 -13.38 22.20 40.07
C ASP A 222 -13.68 22.99 41.35
N VAL A 223 -14.16 24.22 41.18
CA VAL A 223 -14.48 25.10 42.31
C VAL A 223 -15.70 24.64 43.07
N ASN A 224 -16.63 23.93 42.44
CA ASN A 224 -17.83 23.45 43.12
C ASN A 224 -17.59 22.14 43.91
N GLY A 225 -16.66 21.29 43.47
CA GLY A 225 -16.27 20.04 44.12
C GLY A 225 -17.04 18.79 43.68
N ASP A 226 -17.84 18.85 42.61
CA ASP A 226 -18.62 17.71 42.10
C ASP A 226 -17.77 16.68 41.30
N GLY A 227 -16.51 16.99 41.01
CA GLY A 227 -15.56 16.12 40.31
C GLY A 227 -15.54 16.32 38.80
N CYS A 228 -16.19 17.36 38.29
CA CYS A 228 -16.05 17.84 36.92
C CYS A 228 -15.37 19.23 36.89
N VAL A 229 -15.01 19.67 35.69
CA VAL A 229 -14.65 21.06 35.39
C VAL A 229 -15.48 21.48 34.19
N ASP A 230 -16.67 22.03 34.42
CA ASP A 230 -17.60 22.39 33.33
C ASP A 230 -18.25 23.78 33.47
N ILE A 231 -19.28 24.04 32.67
CA ILE A 231 -19.98 25.33 32.62
C ILE A 231 -20.64 25.70 33.96
N VAL A 232 -20.91 24.72 34.83
CA VAL A 232 -21.43 24.96 36.19
C VAL A 232 -20.38 25.64 37.06
N ASP A 233 -19.12 25.20 37.01
CA ASP A 233 -18.01 25.85 37.74
C ASP A 233 -17.81 27.30 37.31
N VAL A 234 -17.82 27.54 35.99
CA VAL A 234 -17.70 28.88 35.40
C VAL A 234 -18.84 29.79 35.87
N GLN A 235 -20.06 29.28 36.01
CA GLN A 235 -21.21 30.04 36.50
C GLN A 235 -21.22 30.19 38.03
N ALA A 236 -20.75 29.18 38.77
CA ALA A 236 -20.71 29.17 40.23
C ALA A 236 -19.65 30.11 40.81
N ILE A 237 -18.46 30.17 40.21
CA ILE A 237 -17.45 31.17 40.59
C ILE A 237 -17.91 32.58 40.18
N LYS A 238 -18.58 32.74 39.04
CA LYS A 238 -19.17 34.01 38.61
C LYS A 238 -20.27 34.50 39.57
N ALA A 239 -21.07 33.61 40.14
CA ALA A 239 -22.09 33.91 41.15
C ALA A 239 -21.52 34.14 42.57
N ALA A 240 -20.22 33.88 42.77
CA ALA A 240 -19.51 34.05 44.03
C ALA A 240 -18.53 35.25 44.06
N GLU A 241 -18.33 35.92 42.92
CA GLU A 241 -17.49 37.12 42.76
C GLU A 241 -17.82 38.20 43.80
N GLY A 242 -16.79 38.69 44.51
CA GLY A 242 -16.90 39.68 45.59
C GLY A 242 -16.97 39.11 47.02
N ARG A 243 -16.85 37.79 47.22
CA ARG A 243 -16.80 37.16 48.55
C ARG A 243 -15.36 37.04 49.07
N ALA A 244 -15.16 37.17 50.38
CA ALA A 244 -13.85 37.01 51.05
C ALA A 244 -13.75 35.67 51.81
N VAL A 245 -12.53 35.15 51.97
CA VAL A 245 -12.20 33.84 52.55
C VAL A 245 -10.99 33.96 53.49
N GLU A 246 -10.94 33.20 54.59
CA GLU A 246 -9.82 33.24 55.55
C GLU A 246 -8.62 32.39 55.09
N ALA A 247 -7.40 32.91 55.24
CA ALA A 247 -6.17 32.37 54.62
C ALA A 247 -4.95 32.27 55.58
N PRO A 248 -3.98 31.37 55.31
CA PRO A 248 -2.64 31.47 55.88
C PRO A 248 -1.46 31.25 54.89
N ALA A 249 -0.82 32.35 54.49
CA ALA A 249 0.64 32.57 54.34
C ALA A 249 1.52 31.93 53.20
N VAL A 250 2.39 32.80 52.63
CA VAL A 250 3.68 32.57 51.91
C VAL A 250 3.71 32.46 50.35
N ILE A 251 3.66 33.62 49.67
CA ILE A 251 4.47 34.16 48.51
C ILE A 251 5.05 33.25 47.36
N PRO A 252 5.20 33.76 46.09
CA PRO A 252 4.16 33.67 45.05
C PRO A 252 4.63 33.26 43.62
N SER A 253 3.69 32.85 42.74
CA SER A 253 3.86 32.94 41.26
C SER A 253 2.54 32.85 40.44
N THR A 254 1.93 34.02 40.21
CA THR A 254 1.52 34.58 38.88
C THR A 254 0.58 33.83 37.90
N THR A 255 -0.74 34.12 38.01
CA THR A 255 -1.66 34.56 36.90
C THR A 255 -2.12 33.51 35.84
N ALA A 256 -3.12 33.71 34.95
CA ALA A 256 -4.58 33.93 35.01
C ALA A 256 -5.15 33.93 33.54
N ILE A 257 -6.03 34.88 33.18
CA ILE A 257 -6.44 35.44 31.86
C ILE A 257 -6.94 34.56 30.68
N GLY A 258 -8.19 34.86 30.30
CA GLY A 258 -8.71 34.64 28.93
C GLY A 258 -9.89 35.55 28.55
N GLY A 259 -9.66 36.81 28.17
CA GLY A 259 -10.70 37.65 27.53
C GLY A 259 -10.39 39.16 27.51
N ARG A 260 -10.20 39.74 26.31
CA ARG A 260 -9.87 41.17 26.16
C ARG A 260 -11.08 42.10 26.25
N ILE A 261 -10.81 43.26 26.85
CA ILE A 261 -11.65 44.46 26.92
C ILE A 261 -12.19 44.85 25.53
N ALA A 262 -13.50 45.11 25.44
CA ALA A 262 -14.06 45.98 24.41
C ALA A 262 -13.92 47.43 24.89
N VAL A 263 -13.37 48.33 24.07
CA VAL A 263 -13.29 49.77 24.39
C VAL A 263 -14.65 50.43 24.17
N THR A 264 -15.62 50.06 25.00
CA THR A 264 -16.66 51.00 25.43
C THR A 264 -16.05 51.94 26.46
N SER A 265 -16.32 53.24 26.37
CA SER A 265 -15.90 54.22 27.37
C SER A 265 -16.55 53.91 28.72
N GLY A 266 -15.86 53.12 29.55
CA GLY A 266 -16.32 52.68 30.87
C GLY A 266 -16.24 53.82 31.87
N THR A 267 -17.20 54.74 31.81
CA THR A 267 -17.24 55.92 32.67
C THR A 267 -17.15 55.53 34.16
N LEU A 268 -16.05 55.90 34.81
CA LEU A 268 -16.02 56.08 36.26
C LEU A 268 -17.07 57.14 36.63
N ALA A 269 -18.23 56.67 37.09
CA ALA A 269 -19.44 57.48 37.24
C ALA A 269 -19.32 58.48 38.40
N GLY A 270 -18.67 59.62 38.14
CA GLY A 270 -18.58 60.74 39.08
C GLY A 270 -17.39 61.69 38.88
N VAL A 271 -16.35 61.31 38.12
CA VAL A 271 -15.16 62.15 37.89
C VAL A 271 -15.11 62.59 36.43
N PRO A 272 -14.97 63.90 36.12
CA PRO A 272 -14.80 64.36 34.74
C PRO A 272 -13.39 64.03 34.24
N LEU A 273 -13.32 63.24 33.16
CA LEU A 273 -12.08 62.95 32.43
C LEU A 273 -11.45 64.26 31.92
N ARG A 274 -10.17 64.48 32.24
CA ARG A 274 -9.45 65.70 31.86
C ARG A 274 -8.73 65.50 30.52
N THR A 275 -8.62 66.57 29.73
CA THR A 275 -7.98 66.53 28.41
C THR A 275 -6.97 67.65 28.27
N PHE A 276 -5.72 67.30 28.02
CA PHE A 276 -4.62 68.21 27.73
C PHE A 276 -4.38 68.24 26.22
N VAL A 277 -4.67 69.37 25.58
CA VAL A 277 -4.48 69.55 24.13
C VAL A 277 -3.12 70.19 23.89
N VAL A 278 -2.19 69.42 23.34
CA VAL A 278 -0.84 69.85 22.97
C VAL A 278 -0.91 70.77 21.74
N THR A 279 -0.44 72.01 21.88
CA THR A 279 -0.50 73.05 20.84
C THR A 279 0.87 73.52 20.35
N SER A 280 1.96 72.99 20.93
CA SER A 280 3.34 73.28 20.48
C SER A 280 4.14 72.01 20.26
N ASP A 281 4.91 72.03 19.18
CA ASP A 281 5.86 71.01 18.70
C ASP A 281 7.21 71.01 19.45
N LEU A 282 7.36 71.89 20.44
CA LEU A 282 8.52 72.01 21.31
C LEU A 282 8.46 71.01 22.47
N ASP A 283 9.62 70.71 23.05
CA ASP A 283 9.79 69.76 24.15
C ASP A 283 10.20 70.44 25.48
N THR A 284 9.54 71.56 25.81
CA THR A 284 9.72 72.27 27.10
C THR A 284 8.91 71.63 28.22
N ALA A 285 9.40 71.72 29.46
CA ALA A 285 8.72 71.22 30.65
C ALA A 285 7.59 72.16 31.11
N ASP A 286 6.64 71.62 31.89
CA ASP A 286 5.61 72.43 32.54
C ASP A 286 6.21 73.40 33.57
N ALA A 287 5.61 74.58 33.71
CA ALA A 287 6.06 75.63 34.62
C ALA A 287 5.61 75.44 36.08
N ALA A 288 4.52 74.72 36.34
CA ALA A 288 3.96 74.50 37.68
C ALA A 288 3.14 73.19 37.78
N PRO A 289 3.76 72.00 37.73
CA PRO A 289 3.09 70.70 37.78
C PRO A 289 2.07 70.54 38.93
N GLY A 290 0.94 69.92 38.62
CA GLY A 290 -0.17 69.62 39.53
C GLY A 290 -1.22 70.74 39.66
N ASN A 291 -1.24 71.70 38.72
CA ASN A 291 -2.10 72.88 38.76
C ASN A 291 -3.42 72.74 37.97
N GLY A 292 -3.60 71.68 37.19
CA GLY A 292 -4.73 71.44 36.29
C GLY A 292 -4.56 71.96 34.84
N ALA A 293 -3.40 72.49 34.46
CA ALA A 293 -3.20 73.30 33.26
C ALA A 293 -1.79 73.12 32.65
N CYS A 294 -1.71 72.25 31.64
CA CYS A 294 -0.53 72.07 30.77
C CYS A 294 -0.01 73.39 30.19
N ALA A 295 1.09 73.92 30.71
CA ALA A 295 1.69 75.17 30.29
C ALA A 295 3.19 75.25 30.62
N ASP A 296 4.02 75.39 29.59
CA ASP A 296 5.42 75.77 29.76
C ASP A 296 5.59 77.24 30.23
N SER A 297 6.83 77.67 30.47
CA SER A 297 7.13 79.03 30.95
C SER A 297 6.79 80.17 29.96
N ALA A 298 6.31 79.84 28.76
CA ALA A 298 5.77 80.78 27.78
C ALA A 298 4.25 80.57 27.52
N GLY A 299 3.57 79.76 28.34
CA GLY A 299 2.13 79.50 28.25
C GLY A 299 1.72 78.50 27.16
N ARG A 300 2.63 77.64 26.70
CA ARG A 300 2.37 76.67 25.63
C ARG A 300 2.17 75.28 26.19
N CYS A 301 1.13 74.56 25.76
CA CYS A 301 1.02 73.13 26.08
C CYS A 301 1.89 72.32 25.11
N THR A 302 2.95 71.71 25.64
CA THR A 302 3.83 70.74 24.97
C THR A 302 3.45 69.31 25.38
N LEU A 303 3.94 68.30 24.65
CA LEU A 303 3.75 66.90 25.06
C LEU A 303 4.38 66.61 26.44
N ARG A 304 5.57 67.16 26.72
CA ARG A 304 6.23 67.01 28.02
C ARG A 304 5.46 67.69 29.14
N ALA A 305 4.88 68.86 28.91
CA ALA A 305 4.00 69.50 29.89
C ALA A 305 2.75 68.65 30.13
N ALA A 306 2.05 68.21 29.08
CA ALA A 306 0.83 67.40 29.18
C ALA A 306 1.06 66.06 29.91
N MET A 307 2.17 65.37 29.62
CA MET A 307 2.56 64.14 30.32
C MET A 307 2.92 64.39 31.79
N THR A 308 3.57 65.52 32.10
CA THR A 308 3.91 65.88 33.48
C THR A 308 2.64 66.17 34.29
N GLU A 309 1.67 66.86 33.70
CA GLU A 309 0.44 67.26 34.39
C GLU A 309 -0.52 66.08 34.61
N ALA A 310 -0.71 65.22 33.59
CA ALA A 310 -1.49 63.99 33.74
C ALA A 310 -0.91 63.08 34.85
N ASP A 311 0.41 62.94 34.91
CA ASP A 311 1.05 62.06 35.91
C ASP A 311 0.99 62.63 37.34
N TYR A 312 1.12 63.95 37.49
CA TYR A 312 1.07 64.60 38.80
C TYR A 312 -0.35 64.58 39.40
N LEU A 313 -1.38 64.76 38.57
CA LEU A 313 -2.76 64.79 39.03
C LEU A 313 -3.33 63.39 39.32
N GLY A 314 -3.02 62.42 38.46
CA GLY A 314 -3.48 61.03 38.55
C GLY A 314 -4.99 60.85 38.30
N GLY A 315 -5.34 59.81 37.55
CA GLY A 315 -6.73 59.52 37.14
C GLY A 315 -6.81 59.07 35.68
N GLU A 316 -8.02 59.03 35.12
CA GLU A 316 -8.21 58.81 33.69
C GLU A 316 -8.03 60.14 32.94
N ASP A 317 -6.90 60.27 32.27
CA ASP A 317 -6.45 61.50 31.61
C ASP A 317 -6.17 61.27 30.12
N ARG A 318 -6.43 62.30 29.30
CA ARG A 318 -6.26 62.23 27.85
C ARG A 318 -5.33 63.33 27.36
N ILE A 319 -4.38 62.96 26.50
CA ILE A 319 -3.46 63.86 25.82
C ILE A 319 -3.81 63.83 24.34
N GLU A 320 -4.26 64.98 23.84
CA GLU A 320 -4.64 65.21 22.45
C GLU A 320 -3.71 66.24 21.80
N PHE A 321 -3.79 66.41 20.49
CA PHE A 321 -2.88 67.24 19.71
C PHE A 321 -3.66 68.16 18.77
N ASN A 322 -3.27 69.44 18.75
CA ASN A 322 -3.73 70.44 17.79
C ASN A 322 -2.54 71.30 17.35
N LEU A 323 -1.51 70.63 16.83
CA LEU A 323 -0.26 71.22 16.36
C LEU A 323 -0.45 71.91 15.01
N VAL A 324 0.26 73.02 14.80
CA VAL A 324 0.27 73.73 13.52
C VAL A 324 1.12 72.95 12.51
N GLY A 325 0.47 72.27 11.56
CA GLY A 325 1.17 71.54 10.50
C GLY A 325 0.28 70.56 9.73
N VAL A 326 0.94 69.67 8.99
CA VAL A 326 0.30 68.53 8.31
C VAL A 326 0.85 67.25 8.94
N ALA A 327 -0.06 66.38 9.39
CA ALA A 327 0.25 65.09 10.00
C ALA A 327 1.13 64.19 9.10
N PRO A 328 2.09 63.43 9.65
CA PRO A 328 2.53 63.45 11.05
C PRO A 328 3.38 64.70 11.37
N VAL A 329 3.05 65.48 12.40
CA VAL A 329 3.85 66.65 12.82
C VAL A 329 5.00 66.21 13.73
N THR A 330 6.24 66.64 13.49
CA THR A 330 7.40 66.22 14.28
C THR A 330 7.53 67.01 15.58
N ILE A 331 7.60 66.31 16.70
CA ILE A 331 8.14 66.81 17.97
C ILE A 331 9.58 66.29 18.08
N GLN A 332 10.55 67.20 18.11
CA GLN A 332 11.95 66.85 18.37
C GLN A 332 12.17 66.81 19.89
N LEU A 333 12.51 65.63 20.40
CA LEU A 333 12.75 65.45 21.82
C LEU A 333 14.08 66.11 22.24
N SER A 334 14.09 66.86 23.34
CA SER A 334 15.30 67.37 23.99
C SER A 334 15.95 66.34 24.93
N GLY A 335 15.30 65.19 25.11
CA GLY A 335 15.72 64.07 25.96
C GLY A 335 14.53 63.16 26.28
N ARG A 336 14.74 62.11 27.09
CA ARG A 336 13.65 61.21 27.54
C ARG A 336 12.45 62.00 28.08
N LEU A 337 11.23 61.65 27.65
CA LEU A 337 9.98 62.22 28.17
C LEU A 337 9.76 61.83 29.65
N PRO A 338 8.77 62.44 30.35
CA PRO A 338 8.36 62.00 31.68
C PRO A 338 7.99 60.52 31.69
N ILE A 339 8.17 59.85 32.83
CA ILE A 339 7.68 58.48 33.03
C ILE A 339 6.22 58.59 33.44
N ILE A 340 5.34 57.76 32.90
CA ILE A 340 3.94 57.68 33.36
C ILE A 340 3.89 56.70 34.54
N THR A 341 3.59 57.20 35.74
CA THR A 341 3.62 56.50 37.03
C THR A 341 2.27 56.47 37.77
N SER A 342 1.26 57.22 37.31
CA SER A 342 -0.12 57.27 37.83
C SER A 342 -0.69 55.88 38.14
N ARG A 343 -1.23 55.70 39.35
CA ARG A 343 -1.87 54.44 39.81
C ARG A 343 -3.39 54.55 40.01
N THR A 344 -3.94 55.76 39.87
CA THR A 344 -5.36 56.05 40.12
C THR A 344 -6.19 56.11 38.83
N GLY A 345 -5.55 55.92 37.68
CA GLY A 345 -6.14 55.78 36.36
C GLY A 345 -5.04 55.86 35.28
N GLY A 346 -5.38 55.48 34.04
CA GLY A 346 -4.43 55.43 32.93
C GLY A 346 -4.46 56.66 32.02
N VAL A 347 -3.33 56.95 31.38
CA VAL A 347 -3.17 58.07 30.45
C VAL A 347 -3.36 57.61 29.00
N THR A 348 -4.26 58.28 28.27
CA THR A 348 -4.48 58.08 26.82
C THR A 348 -3.73 59.13 26.02
N ILE A 349 -2.63 58.76 25.37
CA ILE A 349 -1.94 59.58 24.36
C ILE A 349 -2.54 59.24 22.99
N ASP A 350 -3.41 60.10 22.47
CA ASP A 350 -4.11 59.87 21.19
C ASP A 350 -3.59 60.77 20.08
N GLY A 351 -2.53 60.33 19.39
CA GLY A 351 -2.00 60.98 18.20
C GLY A 351 -3.03 61.14 17.07
N TYR A 352 -4.08 60.32 17.03
CA TYR A 352 -5.15 60.45 16.03
C TYR A 352 -6.15 61.60 16.30
N SER A 353 -5.97 62.35 17.39
CA SER A 353 -6.66 63.64 17.59
C SER A 353 -6.10 64.77 16.70
N GLN A 354 -4.84 64.66 16.24
CA GLN A 354 -4.21 65.68 15.40
C GLN A 354 -4.96 65.86 14.07
N PRO A 355 -5.36 67.09 13.70
CA PRO A 355 -5.94 67.38 12.39
C PRO A 355 -5.10 66.87 11.22
N GLY A 356 -5.75 66.16 10.30
CA GLY A 356 -5.14 65.54 9.12
C GLY A 356 -4.60 64.12 9.32
N SER A 357 -4.69 63.57 10.53
CA SER A 357 -4.38 62.16 10.80
C SER A 357 -5.55 61.22 10.44
N SER A 358 -5.28 59.92 10.32
CA SER A 358 -6.30 58.88 10.09
C SER A 358 -5.86 57.47 10.52
N PRO A 359 -6.72 56.67 11.16
CA PRO A 359 -6.40 55.28 11.52
C PRO A 359 -6.31 54.36 10.29
N ASN A 360 -5.67 53.20 10.45
CA ASN A 360 -5.57 52.21 9.37
C ASN A 360 -6.95 51.59 9.02
N THR A 361 -7.27 51.53 7.73
CA THR A 361 -8.41 50.79 7.18
C THR A 361 -7.98 49.65 6.25
N ALA A 362 -6.69 49.52 5.94
CA ALA A 362 -6.19 48.50 5.03
C ALA A 362 -6.13 47.10 5.69
N THR A 363 -6.70 46.10 5.01
CA THR A 363 -6.61 44.68 5.38
C THR A 363 -5.17 44.17 5.30
N TYR A 364 -4.41 44.64 4.30
CA TYR A 364 -3.01 44.28 4.06
C TYR A 364 -2.16 45.56 4.01
N GLY A 365 -0.99 45.56 4.65
CA GLY A 365 -0.19 46.78 4.83
C GLY A 365 -0.82 47.75 5.84
N SER A 366 -0.39 49.02 5.84
CA SER A 366 -0.94 50.08 6.69
C SER A 366 -1.14 51.38 5.91
N ASN A 367 -2.39 51.79 5.68
CA ASN A 367 -2.74 53.08 5.07
C ASN A 367 -3.03 54.19 6.11
N ALA A 368 -2.70 53.98 7.38
CA ALA A 368 -2.81 55.03 8.40
C ALA A 368 -2.00 56.29 8.04
N VAL A 369 -2.42 57.42 8.62
CA VAL A 369 -1.62 58.64 8.75
C VAL A 369 -1.56 58.94 10.26
N PRO A 370 -0.52 58.50 10.98
CA PRO A 370 -0.32 58.87 12.38
C PRO A 370 -0.20 60.41 12.51
N GLY A 371 -0.63 60.98 13.64
CA GLY A 371 -0.71 62.43 13.80
C GLY A 371 0.59 63.12 14.17
N VAL A 372 1.47 62.43 14.91
CA VAL A 372 2.66 63.02 15.53
C VAL A 372 3.85 62.10 15.34
N GLU A 373 5.02 62.66 15.02
CA GLU A 373 6.31 61.95 15.04
C GLU A 373 7.11 62.36 16.27
N LEU A 374 7.38 61.42 17.17
CA LEU A 374 8.34 61.60 18.26
C LEU A 374 9.74 61.22 17.76
N ARG A 375 10.61 62.21 17.60
CA ARG A 375 11.98 62.02 17.10
C ARG A 375 13.01 62.25 18.21
N GLY A 376 13.78 61.21 18.52
CA GLY A 376 14.90 61.29 19.46
C GLY A 376 16.15 61.97 18.91
N ASN A 377 17.20 62.04 19.73
CA ASN A 377 18.50 62.64 19.42
C ASN A 377 19.51 61.63 18.84
N GLY A 378 19.17 60.34 18.80
CA GLY A 378 19.97 59.29 18.19
C GLY A 378 20.05 58.02 19.04
N THR A 379 20.19 56.88 18.37
CA THR A 379 20.27 55.55 19.01
C THR A 379 21.40 55.44 20.04
N ALA A 380 22.52 56.14 19.81
CA ALA A 380 23.66 56.19 20.72
C ALA A 380 23.37 56.88 22.06
N ALA A 381 22.35 57.75 22.13
CA ALA A 381 21.97 58.47 23.35
C ALA A 381 21.22 57.59 24.38
N LYS A 382 20.86 56.34 24.02
CA LYS A 382 20.11 55.38 24.86
C LYS A 382 18.74 55.91 25.35
N GLU A 383 18.16 56.83 24.60
CA GLU A 383 16.85 57.42 24.89
C GLU A 383 15.69 56.43 24.75
N VAL A 384 14.65 56.65 25.53
CA VAL A 384 13.33 56.01 25.41
C VAL A 384 12.34 57.09 24.99
N ALA A 385 11.47 56.85 24.01
CA ALA A 385 10.45 57.84 23.65
C ALA A 385 9.32 57.87 24.69
N ILE A 386 8.56 56.77 24.84
CA ILE A 386 7.51 56.65 25.87
C ILE A 386 7.91 55.59 26.90
N TYR A 387 7.82 55.93 28.18
CA TYR A 387 8.10 55.03 29.30
C TYR A 387 6.95 55.10 30.31
N ALA A 388 6.31 53.97 30.63
CA ALA A 388 5.31 53.86 31.67
C ALA A 388 5.63 52.73 32.67
N THR A 389 5.27 52.95 33.93
CA THR A 389 5.35 52.00 35.06
C THR A 389 3.99 51.85 35.74
N SER A 390 2.92 52.08 34.96
CA SER A 390 1.54 52.29 35.38
C SER A 390 0.57 51.49 34.52
N PRO A 391 -0.67 51.25 34.99
CA PRO A 391 -1.63 50.43 34.26
C PRO A 391 -2.59 51.24 33.38
N ASN A 392 -3.30 50.54 32.49
CA ASN A 392 -4.42 51.08 31.69
C ASN A 392 -4.08 52.24 30.72
N ASN A 393 -2.80 52.53 30.45
CA ASN A 393 -2.43 53.58 29.50
C ASN A 393 -2.76 53.18 28.06
N VAL A 394 -3.13 54.15 27.22
CA VAL A 394 -3.40 53.95 25.79
C VAL A 394 -2.43 54.80 24.97
N ILE A 395 -1.60 54.17 24.14
CA ILE A 395 -0.59 54.85 23.32
C ILE A 395 -0.92 54.57 21.85
N ARG A 396 -1.37 55.60 21.12
CA ARG A 396 -1.90 55.42 19.76
C ARG A 396 -1.64 56.57 18.80
N GLY A 397 -1.58 56.24 17.50
CA GLY A 397 -1.48 57.23 16.42
C GLY A 397 -0.16 57.99 16.35
N LEU A 398 0.94 57.43 16.88
CA LEU A 398 2.27 58.01 16.86
C LEU A 398 3.18 57.37 15.79
N VAL A 399 4.05 58.17 15.18
CA VAL A 399 5.33 57.70 14.61
C VAL A 399 6.40 57.86 15.68
N ILE A 400 7.30 56.90 15.85
CA ILE A 400 8.40 56.96 16.82
C ILE A 400 9.70 56.54 16.13
N GLY A 401 10.77 57.33 16.28
CA GLY A 401 12.06 57.01 15.66
C GLY A 401 13.26 57.78 16.22
N ASN A 402 14.46 57.34 15.82
CA ASN A 402 15.75 57.90 16.24
C ASN A 402 16.01 57.84 17.76
N VAL A 403 15.46 56.82 18.43
CA VAL A 403 15.62 56.53 19.87
C VAL A 403 16.19 55.11 20.05
N TRP A 404 16.66 54.76 21.25
CA TRP A 404 17.18 53.41 21.52
C TRP A 404 16.07 52.40 21.85
N ARG A 405 15.02 52.86 22.55
CA ARG A 405 13.75 52.14 22.79
C ARG A 405 12.57 53.00 22.36
N GLY A 406 11.62 52.44 21.61
CA GLY A 406 10.41 53.16 21.23
C GLY A 406 9.45 53.34 22.41
N ILE A 407 8.73 52.29 22.78
CA ILE A 407 7.82 52.27 23.93
C ILE A 407 8.34 51.26 24.96
N PHE A 408 8.35 51.64 26.24
CA PHE A 408 8.83 50.80 27.33
C PHE A 408 7.78 50.72 28.45
N LEU A 409 7.36 49.51 28.80
CA LEU A 409 6.51 49.19 29.95
C LEU A 409 7.34 48.37 30.94
N ASP A 410 7.38 48.77 32.21
CA ASP A 410 8.25 48.14 33.22
C ASP A 410 7.59 48.04 34.60
N GLY A 411 7.78 46.92 35.29
CA GLY A 411 7.34 46.68 36.66
C GLY A 411 5.95 46.05 36.81
N VAL A 412 5.67 45.55 38.01
CA VAL A 412 4.41 44.85 38.39
C VAL A 412 3.14 45.65 38.11
N ASP A 413 3.23 46.98 38.22
CA ASP A 413 2.12 47.92 38.04
C ASP A 413 1.88 48.30 36.57
N ALA A 414 2.80 47.95 35.66
CA ALA A 414 2.63 48.18 34.23
C ALA A 414 1.78 47.07 33.59
N HIS A 415 0.46 47.12 33.83
CA HIS A 415 -0.48 46.12 33.32
C HIS A 415 -1.69 46.69 32.57
N ASP A 416 -2.33 45.85 31.74
CA ASP A 416 -3.51 46.21 30.92
C ASP A 416 -3.31 47.42 29.97
N ASN A 417 -2.07 47.80 29.66
CA ASN A 417 -1.76 48.91 28.75
C ASN A 417 -2.01 48.54 27.28
N LEU A 418 -2.37 49.53 26.45
CA LEU A 418 -2.86 49.38 25.08
C LEU A 418 -2.00 50.17 24.06
N ILE A 419 -1.18 49.48 23.29
CA ILE A 419 -0.30 50.05 22.25
C ILE A 419 -0.88 49.73 20.86
N VAL A 420 -1.46 50.73 20.16
CA VAL A 420 -2.26 50.50 18.94
C VAL A 420 -2.08 51.57 17.85
N GLY A 421 -2.03 51.16 16.58
CA GLY A 421 -2.00 52.09 15.44
C GLY A 421 -0.73 52.95 15.34
N ASN A 422 0.40 52.51 15.92
CA ASN A 422 1.67 53.26 15.90
C ASN A 422 2.62 52.77 14.81
N TRP A 423 3.49 53.65 14.33
CA TRP A 423 4.60 53.33 13.42
C TRP A 423 5.94 53.49 14.15
N VAL A 424 6.61 52.39 14.47
CA VAL A 424 7.78 52.39 15.36
C VAL A 424 9.04 52.00 14.57
N GLY A 425 10.02 52.91 14.52
CA GLY A 425 11.31 52.81 13.84
C GLY A 425 11.37 53.50 12.47
N PHE A 426 10.52 54.49 12.26
CA PHE A 426 10.40 55.26 11.02
C PHE A 426 10.37 56.77 11.34
N THR A 427 10.69 57.62 10.37
CA THR A 427 10.33 59.04 10.41
C THR A 427 8.92 59.27 9.87
N ARG A 428 8.38 60.49 9.97
CA ARG A 428 7.12 60.89 9.28
C ARG A 428 7.12 60.64 7.77
N LEU A 429 8.29 60.51 7.15
CA LEU A 429 8.48 60.24 5.72
C LEU A 429 8.67 58.74 5.42
N GLN A 430 8.38 57.85 6.38
CA GLN A 430 8.61 56.40 6.32
C GLN A 430 10.07 55.99 6.09
N ILE A 431 11.03 56.91 6.27
CA ILE A 431 12.47 56.62 6.20
C ILE A 431 12.86 55.84 7.47
N PRO A 432 13.68 54.77 7.38
CA PRO A 432 14.20 54.05 8.55
C PRO A 432 14.85 54.98 9.59
N ALA A 433 14.37 54.90 10.83
CA ALA A 433 14.85 55.67 11.97
C ALA A 433 14.85 54.77 13.22
N GLY A 434 15.64 53.71 13.13
CA GLY A 434 15.65 52.56 14.04
C GLY A 434 16.28 52.78 15.42
N GLY A 435 16.62 51.65 16.05
CA GLY A 435 17.30 51.54 17.35
C GLY A 435 17.41 50.08 17.80
N GLN A 436 17.48 49.82 19.12
CA GLN A 436 17.66 48.44 19.62
C GLN A 436 16.32 47.70 19.79
N TYR A 437 15.30 48.34 20.37
CA TYR A 437 14.01 47.71 20.66
C TYR A 437 12.81 48.61 20.27
N GLY A 438 11.85 48.07 19.51
CA GLY A 438 10.65 48.82 19.14
C GLY A 438 9.70 49.04 20.32
N VAL A 439 9.17 47.93 20.87
CA VAL A 439 8.42 47.90 22.13
C VAL A 439 9.15 46.98 23.12
N VAL A 440 9.20 47.36 24.39
CA VAL A 440 9.77 46.53 25.47
C VAL A 440 8.73 46.37 26.58
N LEU A 441 8.46 45.12 26.95
CA LEU A 441 7.68 44.74 28.12
C LEU A 441 8.66 44.07 29.10
N ASN A 442 8.92 44.68 30.25
CA ASN A 442 9.94 44.21 31.20
C ASN A 442 9.37 43.86 32.58
N THR A 443 10.05 42.91 33.23
CA THR A 443 10.03 42.58 34.66
C THR A 443 8.66 42.79 35.32
N ALA A 444 7.82 41.76 35.22
CA ALA A 444 6.49 41.70 35.78
C ALA A 444 5.42 42.62 35.16
N SER A 445 5.70 43.32 34.05
CA SER A 445 4.66 43.99 33.26
C SER A 445 3.78 42.95 32.55
N ASN A 446 2.50 42.89 32.93
CA ASN A 446 1.61 41.77 32.63
C ASN A 446 0.33 42.21 31.88
N ARG A 447 -0.37 41.29 31.20
CA ARG A 447 -1.66 41.54 30.49
C ARG A 447 -1.64 42.61 29.37
N ASN A 448 -0.48 43.19 29.04
CA ASN A 448 -0.41 44.32 28.11
C ASN A 448 -0.73 43.90 26.67
N VAL A 449 -1.21 44.86 25.90
CA VAL A 449 -1.78 44.69 24.57
C VAL A 449 -0.94 45.45 23.55
N VAL A 450 -0.36 44.74 22.58
CA VAL A 450 0.26 45.35 21.40
C VAL A 450 -0.55 44.96 20.17
N GLY A 451 -1.38 45.89 19.70
CA GLY A 451 -2.33 45.71 18.61
C GLY A 451 -3.56 44.86 18.99
N THR A 452 -4.66 45.07 18.27
CA THR A 452 -5.93 44.34 18.43
C THR A 452 -6.48 43.87 17.08
N PRO A 453 -7.47 42.96 17.03
CA PRO A 453 -8.10 42.52 15.78
C PRO A 453 -8.84 43.63 15.00
N VAL A 454 -8.96 44.84 15.55
CA VAL A 454 -9.48 46.00 14.82
C VAL A 454 -8.40 46.52 13.86
N LEU A 455 -8.72 46.69 12.57
CA LEU A 455 -7.74 47.14 11.57
C LEU A 455 -7.09 48.49 11.91
N ALA A 456 -7.83 49.39 12.58
CA ALA A 456 -7.34 50.67 13.06
C ALA A 456 -6.17 50.56 14.05
N ASP A 457 -6.08 49.45 14.78
CA ASP A 457 -5.14 49.24 15.89
C ASP A 457 -3.82 48.56 15.44
N ARG A 458 -3.68 48.22 14.15
CA ARG A 458 -2.47 47.65 13.54
C ARG A 458 -1.26 48.56 13.78
N ASN A 459 -0.29 48.10 14.58
CA ASN A 459 1.03 48.75 14.62
C ASN A 459 1.91 48.27 13.44
N VAL A 460 2.85 49.12 13.04
CA VAL A 460 3.92 48.80 12.08
C VAL A 460 5.26 49.00 12.79
N ILE A 461 6.04 47.93 12.92
CA ILE A 461 7.25 47.91 13.75
C ILE A 461 8.42 47.37 12.91
N GLY A 462 9.43 48.19 12.66
CA GLY A 462 10.56 47.82 11.81
C GLY A 462 11.75 48.74 11.96
N ASN A 463 12.90 48.30 11.45
CA ASN A 463 14.23 48.89 11.58
C ASN A 463 14.85 48.81 13.00
N TRP A 464 14.49 47.79 13.79
CA TRP A 464 15.04 47.58 15.15
C TRP A 464 15.98 46.38 15.22
N GLY A 465 16.57 46.14 16.39
CA GLY A 465 17.03 44.80 16.78
C GLY A 465 15.81 43.89 16.92
N ALA A 466 15.20 43.85 18.11
CA ALA A 466 13.90 43.19 18.29
C ALA A 466 12.75 44.18 18.06
N GLY A 467 11.70 43.75 17.34
CA GLY A 467 10.47 44.52 17.18
C GLY A 467 9.70 44.66 18.49
N ILE A 468 9.49 43.55 19.20
CA ILE A 468 9.09 43.52 20.61
C ILE A 468 10.07 42.63 21.40
N ASP A 469 10.47 43.10 22.57
CA ASP A 469 11.24 42.37 23.58
C ASP A 469 10.35 42.18 24.83
N LEU A 470 10.11 40.93 25.21
CA LEU A 470 9.43 40.57 26.46
C LEU A 470 10.47 39.98 27.41
N TYR A 471 10.76 40.69 28.50
CA TYR A 471 11.91 40.40 29.35
C TYR A 471 11.51 40.13 30.80
N GLY A 472 12.10 39.08 31.38
CA GLY A 472 12.11 38.83 32.82
C GLY A 472 10.88 38.08 33.38
N PRO A 473 10.97 37.60 34.64
CA PRO A 473 9.89 36.83 35.27
C PRO A 473 8.64 37.66 35.53
N GLY A 474 7.47 37.01 35.39
CA GLY A 474 6.17 37.63 35.66
C GLY A 474 5.65 38.53 34.54
N THR A 475 6.42 38.70 33.45
CA THR A 475 6.08 39.47 32.26
C THR A 475 5.06 38.70 31.41
N ASP A 476 3.96 38.32 32.07
CA ASP A 476 3.09 37.22 31.67
C ASP A 476 1.79 37.73 31.03
N TYR A 477 1.16 36.88 30.22
CA TYR A 477 -0.14 37.14 29.57
C TYR A 477 -0.19 38.39 28.67
N ASN A 478 0.97 38.92 28.28
CA ASN A 478 1.06 39.94 27.26
C ASN A 478 0.62 39.35 25.91
N VAL A 479 -0.16 40.12 25.14
CA VAL A 479 -0.78 39.65 23.89
C VAL A 479 -0.45 40.60 22.73
N VAL A 480 0.09 40.02 21.66
CA VAL A 480 0.60 40.72 20.47
C VAL A 480 -0.19 40.26 19.24
N GLN A 481 -1.02 41.14 18.67
CA GLN A 481 -1.95 40.79 17.59
C GLN A 481 -2.04 41.87 16.51
N ASN A 482 -2.32 41.47 15.27
CA ASN A 482 -2.55 42.37 14.12
C ASN A 482 -1.37 43.29 13.73
N ASN A 483 -0.14 43.01 14.16
CA ASN A 483 1.02 43.87 13.88
C ASN A 483 1.75 43.47 12.59
N LEU A 484 2.41 44.45 11.96
CA LEU A 484 3.34 44.22 10.86
C LEU A 484 4.78 44.40 11.37
N PHE A 485 5.58 43.35 11.28
CA PHE A 485 6.99 43.32 11.70
C PHE A 485 7.92 43.27 10.49
N CYS A 486 8.98 44.08 10.49
CA CYS A 486 10.01 44.09 9.43
C CYS A 486 9.44 44.41 8.04
N VAL A 487 8.33 45.15 8.01
CA VAL A 487 7.62 45.62 6.83
C VAL A 487 7.37 47.12 7.00
N SER A 488 7.54 47.92 5.95
CA SER A 488 7.22 49.35 5.96
C SER A 488 5.70 49.57 5.97
N PRO A 489 5.19 50.76 6.33
CA PRO A 489 3.74 51.01 6.26
C PRO A 489 3.14 50.76 4.87
N SER A 490 3.90 51.10 3.82
CA SER A 490 3.61 50.81 2.41
C SER A 490 3.63 49.32 2.01
N GLY A 491 3.90 48.39 2.91
CA GLY A 491 3.92 46.95 2.65
C GLY A 491 5.22 46.41 2.03
N ALA A 492 6.26 47.26 1.89
CA ALA A 492 7.58 46.87 1.41
C ALA A 492 8.46 46.31 2.55
N THR A 493 9.68 45.84 2.25
CA THR A 493 10.61 45.33 3.27
C THR A 493 11.16 46.45 4.18
N ALA A 494 11.18 46.23 5.49
CA ALA A 494 12.02 46.94 6.46
C ALA A 494 13.01 45.94 7.10
N THR A 495 13.97 46.41 7.90
CA THR A 495 14.94 45.52 8.57
C THR A 495 14.50 45.13 9.99
N CYS A 496 14.87 43.95 10.48
CA CYS A 496 14.94 43.64 11.92
C CYS A 496 16.09 42.66 12.16
N SER A 497 16.56 42.48 13.40
CA SER A 497 17.15 41.19 13.78
C SER A 497 16.06 40.17 14.11
N THR A 498 15.13 40.52 14.99
CA THR A 498 14.11 39.61 15.52
C THR A 498 12.75 40.29 15.49
N GLY A 499 11.68 39.57 15.14
CA GLY A 499 10.33 40.14 15.16
C GLY A 499 9.81 40.34 16.58
N ILE A 500 9.68 39.25 17.33
CA ILE A 500 9.35 39.24 18.76
C ILE A 500 10.30 38.27 19.48
N ASP A 501 10.92 38.74 20.57
CA ASP A 501 11.77 37.98 21.50
C ASP A 501 11.06 37.83 22.86
N HIS A 502 11.16 36.66 23.49
CA HIS A 502 10.73 36.41 24.88
C HIS A 502 11.89 35.78 25.65
N ASN A 503 12.29 36.43 26.73
CA ASN A 503 13.65 36.34 27.24
C ASN A 503 13.64 36.31 28.79
N PHE A 504 14.23 35.30 29.42
CA PHE A 504 14.31 35.13 30.89
C PHE A 504 12.97 35.16 31.68
N GLY A 505 11.94 34.44 31.21
CA GLY A 505 10.78 34.09 32.05
C GLY A 505 9.37 34.63 31.73
N PRO A 506 9.06 35.27 30.58
CA PRO A 506 7.67 35.52 30.18
C PRO A 506 6.87 34.22 29.98
N LYS A 507 5.65 34.17 30.53
CA LYS A 507 4.77 32.98 30.45
C LYS A 507 3.37 33.31 29.92
N ASN A 508 2.75 32.29 29.34
CA ASN A 508 1.35 32.27 28.92
C ASN A 508 0.93 33.32 27.86
N GLY A 509 1.89 34.04 27.27
CA GLY A 509 1.65 35.08 26.27
C GLY A 509 0.99 34.54 24.99
N LEU A 510 0.44 35.44 24.18
CA LEU A 510 -0.18 35.10 22.90
C LEU A 510 0.34 36.01 21.79
N VAL A 511 1.06 35.40 20.84
CA VAL A 511 1.48 36.02 19.59
C VAL A 511 0.54 35.53 18.48
N GLY A 512 -0.36 36.42 18.04
CA GLY A 512 -1.32 36.16 16.98
C GLY A 512 -2.64 35.59 17.47
N GLY A 513 -3.26 34.74 16.65
CA GLY A 513 -4.55 34.10 16.92
C GLY A 513 -5.18 33.52 15.65
N THR A 514 -6.23 32.73 15.81
CA THR A 514 -6.93 32.03 14.71
C THR A 514 -7.94 32.90 13.95
N GLY A 515 -8.11 34.17 14.32
CA GLY A 515 -9.01 35.13 13.67
C GLY A 515 -8.47 35.70 12.35
N SER A 516 -9.31 36.33 11.55
CA SER A 516 -8.91 37.00 10.30
C SER A 516 -7.84 38.07 10.55
N ASN A 517 -8.06 38.95 11.52
CA ASN A 517 -7.18 40.06 11.86
C ASN A 517 -6.30 39.83 13.10
N GLU A 518 -6.36 38.68 13.76
CA GLU A 518 -5.55 38.41 14.96
C GLU A 518 -4.07 38.20 14.63
N ARG A 519 -3.78 37.63 13.44
CA ARG A 519 -2.43 37.28 12.96
C ARG A 519 -1.47 38.49 12.93
N ASN A 520 -0.22 38.28 13.33
CA ASN A 520 0.87 39.17 12.96
C ASN A 520 1.50 38.71 11.65
N VAL A 521 2.08 39.65 10.89
CA VAL A 521 2.84 39.34 9.67
C VAL A 521 4.28 39.81 9.85
N PHE A 522 5.23 38.90 9.61
CA PHE A 522 6.67 39.16 9.70
C PHE A 522 7.28 39.08 8.31
N GLY A 523 7.88 40.18 7.88
CA GLY A 523 8.74 40.24 6.70
C GLY A 523 10.15 39.72 6.99
N PRO A 524 11.18 40.20 6.26
CA PRO A 524 12.53 39.71 6.40
C PRO A 524 13.21 40.18 7.69
N SER A 525 13.47 39.25 8.59
CA SER A 525 14.33 39.43 9.75
C SER A 525 15.70 38.76 9.55
N THR A 526 16.75 39.28 10.19
CA THR A 526 18.09 38.69 10.04
C THR A 526 18.32 37.47 10.95
N LEU A 527 17.55 37.29 12.02
CA LEU A 527 17.62 36.13 12.93
C LEU A 527 16.31 35.32 12.92
N GLN A 528 15.24 35.77 13.60
CA GLN A 528 13.98 35.02 13.72
C GLN A 528 12.74 35.90 13.52
N GLY A 529 11.59 35.28 13.27
CA GLY A 529 10.29 35.96 13.34
C GLY A 529 9.75 36.01 14.76
N ILE A 530 9.65 34.84 15.39
CA ILE A 530 9.18 34.67 16.78
C ILE A 530 10.20 33.81 17.53
N GLU A 531 10.55 34.25 18.73
CA GLU A 531 11.49 33.57 19.63
C GLU A 531 10.91 33.42 21.05
N TYR A 532 11.09 32.20 21.59
CA TYR A 532 10.95 31.85 23.00
C TYR A 532 12.31 31.24 23.43
N SER A 533 13.11 31.97 24.23
CA SER A 533 14.49 31.56 24.53
C SER A 533 15.02 32.05 25.87
N HIS A 534 16.10 31.43 26.34
CA HIS A 534 16.76 31.73 27.61
C HIS A 534 15.83 31.56 28.83
N GLY A 535 15.15 30.42 28.88
CA GLY A 535 14.35 29.95 30.02
C GLY A 535 15.16 29.55 31.28
N TYR A 536 16.47 29.82 31.30
CA TYR A 536 17.42 29.44 32.35
C TYR A 536 18.31 30.63 32.75
N ASN A 537 18.78 30.66 34.01
CA ASN A 537 19.64 31.74 34.53
C ASN A 537 20.97 31.89 33.75
N PRO A 538 21.26 33.06 33.14
CA PRO A 538 22.46 33.27 32.33
C PRO A 538 23.76 33.38 33.17
N THR A 539 23.68 33.45 34.49
CA THR A 539 24.86 33.36 35.37
C THR A 539 25.17 31.91 35.81
N GLY A 540 24.34 30.94 35.43
CA GLY A 540 24.58 29.51 35.64
C GLY A 540 25.14 28.85 34.36
N PRO A 541 25.84 27.71 34.47
CA PRO A 541 26.17 26.90 33.30
C PRO A 541 24.90 26.48 32.53
N PRO A 542 24.91 26.46 31.19
CA PRO A 542 23.74 26.08 30.39
C PRO A 542 23.15 24.72 30.80
N GLY A 543 21.83 24.66 30.95
CA GLY A 543 21.11 23.45 31.36
C GLY A 543 21.26 23.04 32.83
N THR A 544 21.81 23.89 33.71
CA THR A 544 21.91 23.60 35.16
C THR A 544 20.85 24.31 36.03
N ASP A 545 20.17 25.34 35.50
CA ASP A 545 19.08 26.00 36.20
C ASP A 545 17.73 25.36 35.86
N PHE A 546 17.19 24.63 36.84
CA PHE A 546 15.84 24.04 36.79
C PHE A 546 14.79 24.90 37.52
N SER A 547 15.14 26.12 37.95
CA SER A 547 14.25 26.94 38.77
C SER A 547 13.05 27.46 37.98
N ILE A 548 11.87 27.43 38.61
CA ILE A 548 10.60 27.93 38.04
C ILE A 548 10.62 29.44 37.71
N LYS A 549 11.69 30.15 38.09
CA LYS A 549 11.81 31.61 38.03
C LYS A 549 11.96 32.12 36.60
N TYR A 550 12.83 31.50 35.81
CA TYR A 550 13.17 31.97 34.46
C TYR A 550 12.52 31.16 33.33
N GLN A 551 11.79 30.09 33.66
CA GLN A 551 11.08 29.24 32.71
C GLN A 551 10.12 30.01 31.80
N ILE A 552 10.13 29.71 30.50
CA ILE A 552 9.30 30.34 29.46
C ILE A 552 8.27 29.32 29.00
N ASN A 553 7.08 29.40 29.61
CA ASN A 553 6.08 28.33 29.55
C ASN A 553 4.72 28.79 29.04
N ASN A 554 3.99 27.87 28.42
CA ASN A 554 2.60 28.04 27.95
C ASN A 554 2.39 29.20 26.94
N ASN A 555 3.46 29.76 26.38
CA ASN A 555 3.36 30.83 25.37
C ASN A 555 2.84 30.26 24.04
N ARG A 556 2.10 31.08 23.31
CA ARG A 556 1.30 30.64 22.16
C ARG A 556 1.61 31.46 20.91
N ALA A 557 2.27 30.87 19.93
CA ALA A 557 2.45 31.44 18.59
C ALA A 557 1.38 30.86 17.66
N ILE A 558 0.32 31.62 17.39
CA ILE A 558 -0.87 31.12 16.69
C ILE A 558 -1.18 31.92 15.42
N GLY A 559 -1.38 31.24 14.29
CA GLY A 559 -1.96 31.81 13.07
C GLY A 559 -1.13 32.88 12.35
N ASN A 560 0.12 33.11 12.75
CA ASN A 560 0.98 34.17 12.21
C ASN A 560 1.48 33.84 10.80
N TRP A 561 1.89 34.87 10.06
CA TRP A 561 2.54 34.72 8.75
C TRP A 561 4.00 35.13 8.86
N VAL A 562 4.93 34.18 8.89
CA VAL A 562 6.35 34.44 9.10
C VAL A 562 7.15 34.22 7.82
N GLY A 563 7.80 35.27 7.32
CA GLY A 563 8.62 35.25 6.10
C GLY A 563 7.89 35.63 4.81
N PHE A 564 6.81 36.41 4.91
CA PHE A 564 5.92 36.76 3.81
C PHE A 564 5.72 38.27 3.68
N LYS A 565 5.13 38.70 2.56
CA LYS A 565 4.62 40.06 2.40
C LYS A 565 3.34 40.26 3.23
N ALA A 566 2.97 41.53 3.43
CA ALA A 566 1.73 41.89 4.14
C ALA A 566 0.43 41.42 3.45
N ASP A 567 0.47 41.06 2.17
CA ASP A 567 -0.63 40.48 1.39
C ASP A 567 -0.67 38.94 1.42
N GLY A 568 0.23 38.29 2.18
CA GLY A 568 0.36 36.83 2.23
C GLY A 568 1.05 36.20 1.01
N SER A 569 1.50 36.99 0.03
CA SER A 569 2.24 36.46 -1.11
C SER A 569 3.71 36.19 -0.77
N TYR A 570 4.27 35.17 -1.42
CA TYR A 570 5.68 34.81 -1.27
C TYR A 570 6.58 35.66 -2.17
N ALA A 571 7.76 36.01 -1.65
CA ALA A 571 8.91 36.44 -2.43
C ALA A 571 10.19 36.11 -1.65
N ALA A 572 11.24 35.62 -2.33
CA ALA A 572 12.44 35.11 -1.67
C ALA A 572 13.18 36.14 -0.78
N ALA A 573 12.97 37.44 -1.03
CA ALA A 573 13.49 38.57 -0.27
C ALA A 573 12.77 38.84 1.07
N TYR A 574 11.58 38.27 1.30
CA TYR A 574 10.79 38.44 2.53
C TYR A 574 11.00 37.33 3.55
N ARG A 575 11.74 36.27 3.20
CA ARG A 575 11.99 35.14 4.10
C ARG A 575 12.70 35.58 5.39
N SER A 576 12.26 35.00 6.50
CA SER A 576 12.92 35.15 7.80
C SER A 576 14.30 34.49 7.82
N ALA A 577 15.11 34.82 8.83
CA ALA A 577 16.43 34.25 9.12
C ALA A 577 17.51 34.51 8.07
N GLN A 578 17.83 35.77 7.78
CA GLN A 578 18.84 36.09 6.76
C GLN A 578 20.31 35.83 7.15
N ASN A 579 20.68 35.74 8.42
CA ASN A 579 22.08 35.76 8.88
C ASN A 579 22.64 34.37 9.26
N SER A 580 23.70 33.96 8.57
CA SER A 580 24.46 32.71 8.75
C SER A 580 23.73 31.37 8.56
N SER A 581 24.36 30.45 7.82
CA SER A 581 23.95 29.04 7.75
C SER A 581 24.49 28.17 8.89
N THR A 582 25.48 28.67 9.64
CA THR A 582 26.19 27.94 10.71
C THR A 582 25.75 28.33 12.12
N ALA A 583 24.98 29.42 12.27
CA ALA A 583 24.39 29.79 13.55
C ALA A 583 23.20 28.88 13.83
N ASP A 584 23.03 28.47 15.10
CA ASP A 584 21.86 27.71 15.53
C ASP A 584 20.62 28.60 15.77
N ASN A 585 20.81 29.93 15.74
CA ASN A 585 19.79 30.95 15.88
C ASN A 585 19.51 31.58 14.50
N GLY A 586 18.61 31.00 13.72
CA GLY A 586 18.38 31.35 12.32
C GLY A 586 17.21 30.60 11.68
N GLN A 587 16.05 30.62 12.35
CA GLN A 587 14.82 29.96 11.92
C GLN A 587 13.63 30.92 12.07
N ALA A 588 12.53 30.65 11.38
CA ALA A 588 11.39 31.56 11.40
C ALA A 588 10.67 31.59 12.77
N ILE A 589 10.53 30.44 13.43
CA ILE A 589 10.00 30.32 14.79
C ILE A 589 10.93 29.43 15.63
N ASN A 590 11.38 29.94 16.79
CA ASN A 590 12.35 29.30 17.68
C ASN A 590 11.75 29.07 19.08
N VAL A 591 11.83 27.83 19.60
CA VAL A 591 11.33 27.43 20.92
C VAL A 591 12.42 26.64 21.66
N TYR A 592 13.33 27.33 22.34
CA TYR A 592 14.60 26.72 22.78
C TYR A 592 15.11 27.24 24.14
N ASP A 593 16.32 26.82 24.54
CA ASP A 593 17.00 27.28 25.75
C ASP A 593 16.15 27.15 27.03
N GLY A 594 15.43 26.04 27.19
CA GLY A 594 14.56 25.81 28.36
C GLY A 594 13.14 26.38 28.24
N ALA A 595 12.71 26.83 27.06
CA ALA A 595 11.29 27.07 26.77
C ALA A 595 10.50 25.74 26.81
N ASN A 596 9.48 25.64 27.67
CA ASN A 596 8.70 24.42 27.94
C ASN A 596 7.19 24.60 27.70
N ASP A 597 6.45 23.54 27.41
CA ASP A 597 4.97 23.57 27.36
C ASP A 597 4.36 24.62 26.39
N ASN A 598 5.13 25.16 25.44
CA ASN A 598 4.68 26.22 24.52
C ASN A 598 3.97 25.64 23.29
N LEU A 599 3.06 26.41 22.70
CA LEU A 599 2.25 26.04 21.53
C LEU A 599 2.66 26.86 20.30
N VAL A 600 2.96 26.18 19.19
CA VAL A 600 3.16 26.79 17.87
C VAL A 600 2.11 26.19 16.93
N GLU A 601 1.05 26.94 16.63
CA GLU A 601 -0.13 26.41 15.91
C GLU A 601 -0.60 27.25 14.71
N GLY A 602 -0.85 26.58 13.58
CA GLY A 602 -1.56 27.18 12.44
C GLY A 602 -0.82 28.33 11.75
N ASN A 603 0.47 28.50 12.03
CA ASN A 603 1.30 29.54 11.43
C ASN A 603 1.66 29.15 9.99
N TYR A 604 1.75 30.16 9.11
CA TYR A 604 2.39 30.02 7.80
C TYR A 604 3.86 30.40 7.93
N VAL A 605 4.76 29.56 7.43
CA VAL A 605 6.22 29.71 7.67
C VAL A 605 7.03 29.60 6.37
N ALA A 606 7.85 30.62 6.10
CA ALA A 606 8.90 30.63 5.09
C ALA A 606 10.22 31.17 5.65
N SER A 607 11.30 30.41 5.48
CA SER A 607 12.62 30.69 6.06
C SER A 607 13.72 30.55 5.01
N LYS A 608 14.82 31.28 5.18
CA LYS A 608 16.04 31.08 4.38
C LYS A 608 16.68 29.71 4.68
N TYR A 609 16.55 29.21 5.91
CA TYR A 609 17.14 27.96 6.40
C TYR A 609 16.06 26.97 6.82
N ASP A 610 15.85 26.74 8.12
CA ASP A 610 14.81 25.84 8.65
C ASP A 610 13.56 26.62 9.05
N GLY A 611 12.39 25.97 9.03
CA GLY A 611 11.10 26.59 9.34
C GLY A 611 10.91 26.85 10.84
N ILE A 612 10.61 25.80 11.59
CA ILE A 612 10.38 25.84 13.04
C ILE A 612 11.45 24.99 13.74
N GLN A 613 11.98 25.46 14.87
CA GLN A 613 12.98 24.72 15.64
C GLN A 613 12.62 24.65 17.13
N THR A 614 12.94 23.50 17.74
CA THR A 614 13.14 23.39 19.20
C THR A 614 14.49 22.75 19.50
N MET A 615 15.23 23.34 20.46
CA MET A 615 16.59 22.90 20.78
C MET A 615 17.03 23.26 22.21
N ALA A 616 18.22 22.80 22.55
CA ALA A 616 18.96 23.02 23.78
C ALA A 616 18.37 22.32 25.03
N PRO A 617 19.20 22.06 26.06
CA PRO A 617 18.79 21.23 27.19
C PRO A 617 17.53 21.76 27.87
N THR A 618 16.64 20.84 28.22
CA THR A 618 15.35 21.10 28.91
C THR A 618 14.27 21.82 28.10
N ALA A 619 14.43 22.09 26.81
CA ALA A 619 13.29 22.47 25.96
C ALA A 619 12.33 21.28 25.79
N ALA A 620 11.22 21.24 26.54
CA ALA A 620 10.38 20.05 26.61
C ALA A 620 8.87 20.31 26.64
N ARG A 621 8.09 19.29 26.27
CA ARG A 621 6.60 19.31 26.20
C ARG A 621 6.01 20.38 25.27
N ASN A 622 6.81 20.93 24.36
CA ASN A 622 6.34 21.92 23.38
C ASN A 622 5.47 21.22 22.33
N LEU A 623 4.40 21.89 21.88
CA LEU A 623 3.43 21.37 20.92
C LEU A 623 3.49 22.20 19.62
N ILE A 624 4.03 21.62 18.56
CA ILE A 624 4.13 22.23 17.23
C ILE A 624 3.10 21.55 16.34
N ARG A 625 1.95 22.18 16.08
CA ARG A 625 0.85 21.52 15.36
C ARG A 625 0.15 22.33 14.28
N ASN A 626 -0.41 21.66 13.28
CA ASN A 626 -1.26 22.25 12.25
C ASN A 626 -0.62 23.43 11.44
N ASN A 627 0.70 23.63 11.51
CA ASN A 627 1.39 24.71 10.80
C ASN A 627 1.53 24.37 9.31
N ILE A 628 1.58 25.40 8.46
CA ILE A 628 1.80 25.27 7.01
C ILE A 628 3.18 25.86 6.68
N ILE A 629 4.12 24.97 6.35
CA ILE A 629 5.54 25.29 6.26
C ILE A 629 5.99 25.12 4.80
N GLY A 630 6.56 26.18 4.22
CA GLY A 630 7.06 26.18 2.84
C GLY A 630 6.01 26.38 1.75
N GLU A 631 4.82 26.82 2.13
CA GLU A 631 3.75 27.28 1.25
C GLU A 631 3.14 28.56 1.84
N SER A 632 2.69 29.48 0.99
CA SER A 632 2.10 30.75 1.41
C SER A 632 0.60 30.64 1.75
N PRO A 633 0.05 31.62 2.48
CA PRO A 633 -1.40 31.81 2.65
C PRO A 633 -2.22 31.81 1.36
N LEU A 634 -1.59 32.04 0.21
CA LEU A 634 -2.20 32.05 -1.13
C LEU A 634 -1.92 30.77 -1.94
N GLY A 635 -1.43 29.70 -1.30
CA GLY A 635 -1.08 28.42 -1.96
C GLY A 635 0.17 28.48 -2.85
N GLN A 636 1.03 29.50 -2.68
CA GLN A 636 2.25 29.65 -3.48
C GLN A 636 3.40 28.89 -2.82
N ALA A 637 4.21 28.17 -3.60
CA ALA A 637 5.41 27.52 -3.09
C ALA A 637 6.39 28.55 -2.51
N ALA A 638 6.87 28.32 -1.28
CA ALA A 638 7.72 29.24 -0.52
C ALA A 638 8.98 28.52 0.04
N PRO A 639 9.95 28.11 -0.81
CA PRO A 639 10.94 27.10 -0.44
C PRO A 639 11.89 27.46 0.71
N LEU A 640 12.14 26.47 1.57
CA LEU A 640 13.09 26.53 2.68
C LEU A 640 14.46 25.99 2.28
N GLY A 641 15.54 26.56 2.82
CA GLY A 641 16.90 26.14 2.51
C GLY A 641 17.37 24.85 3.18
N ARG A 642 16.65 24.37 4.22
CA ARG A 642 16.93 23.11 4.92
C ARG A 642 15.63 22.40 5.34
N TRP A 643 15.34 22.28 6.63
CA TRP A 643 14.26 21.46 7.18
C TRP A 643 12.94 22.23 7.31
N GLY A 644 11.81 21.53 7.26
CA GLY A 644 10.52 22.10 7.66
C GLY A 644 10.48 22.35 9.17
N ILE A 645 10.79 21.32 9.95
CA ILE A 645 10.90 21.35 11.41
C ILE A 645 12.21 20.68 11.84
N ILE A 646 12.89 21.20 12.86
CA ILE A 646 14.09 20.58 13.46
C ILE A 646 13.98 20.50 14.99
N VAL A 647 14.36 19.35 15.55
CA VAL A 647 14.30 19.03 16.99
C VAL A 647 15.66 18.48 17.40
N ARG A 648 16.33 19.03 18.42
CA ARG A 648 17.72 18.62 18.75
C ARG A 648 18.18 18.93 20.18
N TRP A 649 19.40 18.51 20.50
CA TRP A 649 20.15 18.90 21.70
C TRP A 649 19.39 18.71 23.03
N SER A 650 19.05 17.47 23.38
CA SER A 650 18.29 17.11 24.60
C SER A 650 16.88 17.71 24.72
N SER A 651 16.29 18.20 23.63
CA SER A 651 14.84 18.49 23.59
C SER A 651 14.06 17.20 23.84
N SER A 652 12.96 17.24 24.61
CA SER A 652 12.22 16.01 24.95
C SER A 652 10.73 16.17 25.14
N TRP A 653 9.99 15.06 25.13
CA TRP A 653 8.53 15.00 25.40
C TRP A 653 7.66 15.93 24.53
N SER A 654 8.21 16.45 23.44
CA SER A 654 7.58 17.46 22.59
C SER A 654 6.82 16.78 21.46
N VAL A 655 5.68 17.35 21.09
CA VAL A 655 4.75 16.78 20.11
C VAL A 655 4.76 17.62 18.85
N VAL A 656 5.05 16.99 17.72
CA VAL A 656 4.95 17.60 16.40
C VAL A 656 3.83 16.89 15.65
N GLU A 657 2.67 17.54 15.47
CA GLU A 657 1.50 16.86 14.90
C GLU A 657 0.66 17.63 13.87
N GLY A 658 0.17 16.94 12.83
CA GLY A 658 -0.74 17.51 11.82
C GLY A 658 -0.14 18.64 10.95
N ASN A 659 1.16 18.90 11.02
CA ASN A 659 1.79 19.97 10.24
C ASN A 659 1.84 19.58 8.76
N THR A 660 1.66 20.56 7.87
CA THR A 660 1.80 20.40 6.41
C THR A 660 3.10 21.06 5.97
N ILE A 661 4.08 20.23 5.60
CA ILE A 661 5.43 20.65 5.23
C ILE A 661 5.62 20.48 3.72
N LYS A 662 6.09 21.53 3.06
CA LYS A 662 6.25 21.62 1.60
C LYS A 662 7.60 22.25 1.26
N ASN A 663 8.17 21.90 0.11
CA ASN A 663 9.28 22.64 -0.51
C ASN A 663 10.52 22.84 0.40
N ALA A 664 10.79 21.90 1.31
CA ALA A 664 11.94 21.92 2.21
C ALA A 664 13.14 21.17 1.58
N ALA A 665 14.29 21.82 1.43
CA ALA A 665 15.41 21.27 0.66
C ALA A 665 16.10 20.05 1.32
N ALA A 666 16.20 20.02 2.65
CA ALA A 666 16.88 18.93 3.38
C ALA A 666 15.94 17.77 3.73
N GLY A 667 14.69 18.06 4.10
CA GLY A 667 13.70 17.06 4.48
C GLY A 667 12.53 17.67 5.27
N GLY A 668 11.60 16.81 5.69
CA GLY A 668 10.41 17.22 6.44
C GLY A 668 10.71 17.65 7.87
N ILE A 669 10.98 16.67 8.73
CA ILE A 669 11.29 16.83 10.15
C ILE A 669 12.65 16.18 10.43
N GLY A 670 13.62 16.93 10.97
CA GLY A 670 14.93 16.41 11.35
C GLY A 670 15.12 16.34 12.86
N LEU A 671 15.44 15.17 13.39
CA LEU A 671 15.81 14.94 14.79
C LEU A 671 17.32 14.70 14.85
N LEU A 672 18.11 15.79 14.95
CA LEU A 672 19.54 15.75 14.65
C LEU A 672 20.44 15.76 15.89
N ASN A 673 21.45 14.90 15.87
CA ASN A 673 22.50 14.80 16.90
C ASN A 673 23.69 15.74 16.64
N THR A 674 23.55 16.71 15.74
CA THR A 674 24.57 17.72 15.41
C THR A 674 23.98 19.11 15.23
N ASN A 675 24.81 20.13 15.52
CA ASN A 675 24.47 21.53 15.32
C ASN A 675 24.72 22.00 13.87
N ASN A 676 24.39 23.26 13.57
CA ASN A 676 24.54 23.82 12.22
C ASN A 676 26.00 23.97 11.73
N ALA A 677 26.99 23.70 12.58
CA ALA A 677 28.41 23.60 12.26
C ALA A 677 28.96 22.16 12.28
N GLY A 678 28.10 21.14 12.41
CA GLY A 678 28.49 19.73 12.47
C GLY A 678 29.07 19.28 13.81
N GLN A 679 28.96 20.08 14.87
CA GLN A 679 29.41 19.72 16.21
C GLN A 679 28.38 18.81 16.87
N ALA A 680 28.85 17.75 17.54
CA ALA A 680 27.96 16.78 18.21
C ALA A 680 27.13 17.43 19.33
N GLN A 681 25.85 17.04 19.40
CA GLN A 681 24.88 17.43 20.42
C GLN A 681 24.21 16.17 21.00
N SER A 682 23.77 16.25 22.24
CA SER A 682 23.00 15.18 22.88
C SER A 682 21.67 14.93 22.16
N PRO A 683 21.22 13.67 21.99
CA PRO A 683 20.01 13.35 21.22
C PRO A 683 18.74 13.96 21.82
N ALA A 684 17.76 14.25 20.96
CA ALA A 684 16.38 14.51 21.38
C ALA A 684 15.64 13.17 21.60
N TYR A 685 14.72 13.11 22.56
CA TYR A 685 14.08 11.84 22.95
C TYR A 685 12.62 12.02 23.38
N ASN A 686 11.82 10.98 23.23
CA ASN A 686 10.39 10.95 23.55
C ASN A 686 9.62 12.01 22.73
N ILE A 687 9.99 12.18 21.47
CA ILE A 687 9.40 13.17 20.54
C ILE A 687 8.32 12.50 19.68
N LYS A 688 7.05 12.78 19.98
CA LYS A 688 5.91 12.27 19.20
C LYS A 688 5.83 12.97 17.86
N LEU A 689 5.96 12.24 16.76
CA LEU A 689 5.72 12.73 15.40
C LEU A 689 4.45 12.05 14.86
N SER A 690 3.36 12.80 14.64
CA SER A 690 2.04 12.21 14.32
C SER A 690 1.27 13.01 13.29
N ARG A 691 0.65 12.34 12.31
CA ARG A 691 -0.20 12.93 11.26
C ARG A 691 0.43 14.05 10.41
N ASN A 692 1.75 14.23 10.46
CA ASN A 692 2.43 15.26 9.67
C ASN A 692 2.47 14.84 8.19
N LEU A 693 2.19 15.79 7.29
CA LEU A 693 2.23 15.60 5.85
C LEU A 693 3.45 16.32 5.28
N VAL A 694 4.17 15.67 4.37
CA VAL A 694 5.42 16.19 3.80
C VAL A 694 5.41 15.96 2.29
N SER A 695 5.71 17.00 1.51
CA SER A 695 5.74 16.92 0.05
C SER A 695 6.72 17.92 -0.57
N GLY A 696 7.04 17.77 -1.86
CA GLY A 696 7.95 18.69 -2.57
C GLY A 696 9.39 18.71 -2.04
N THR A 697 9.86 17.60 -1.42
CA THR A 697 11.24 17.45 -0.94
C THR A 697 11.90 16.20 -1.53
N SER A 698 13.20 16.30 -1.79
CA SER A 698 14.10 15.19 -2.15
C SER A 698 14.56 14.38 -0.95
N GLY A 699 14.55 14.94 0.25
CA GLY A 699 15.07 14.31 1.47
C GLY A 699 14.06 13.41 2.21
N PRO A 700 14.45 12.86 3.37
CA PRO A 700 13.54 12.09 4.22
C PRO A 700 12.36 12.94 4.75
N ALA A 701 11.25 12.26 5.08
CA ALA A 701 10.08 12.92 5.69
C ALA A 701 10.25 13.13 7.20
N ILE A 702 10.88 12.16 7.86
CA ILE A 702 11.40 12.16 9.23
C ILE A 702 12.83 11.60 9.11
N ASP A 703 13.80 12.18 9.81
CA ASP A 703 15.20 11.75 9.92
C ASP A 703 15.59 11.72 11.40
N LEU A 704 16.22 10.65 11.90
CA LEU A 704 16.63 10.47 13.30
C LEU A 704 18.15 10.51 13.54
N PHE A 705 18.96 10.57 12.48
CA PHE A 705 20.41 10.34 12.58
C PHE A 705 21.26 11.28 11.70
N GLY A 706 20.66 11.95 10.72
CA GLY A 706 21.31 12.91 9.81
C GLY A 706 21.92 12.26 8.56
N ILE A 707 21.43 11.09 8.15
CA ILE A 707 21.92 10.33 6.99
C ILE A 707 20.95 10.35 5.80
N ALA A 708 21.45 10.01 4.62
CA ALA A 708 20.72 10.18 3.35
C ALA A 708 19.79 9.00 3.02
N GLY A 709 18.76 8.82 3.84
CA GLY A 709 17.83 7.67 3.81
C GLY A 709 17.57 7.20 5.23
N PRO A 710 16.54 6.39 5.48
CA PRO A 710 16.24 5.95 6.83
C PRO A 710 17.29 4.98 7.36
N ASP A 711 17.38 4.95 8.68
CA ASP A 711 18.24 4.07 9.44
C ASP A 711 17.92 2.58 9.14
N PRO A 712 18.92 1.68 9.18
CA PRO A 712 18.69 0.25 9.03
C PRO A 712 17.71 -0.30 10.08
N ASN A 713 17.14 -1.47 9.79
CA ASN A 713 16.26 -2.18 10.72
C ASN A 713 17.03 -3.36 11.31
N ASP A 714 17.90 -3.10 12.30
CA ASP A 714 18.78 -4.06 12.98
C ASP A 714 18.07 -4.69 14.19
N PRO A 715 17.73 -6.00 14.18
CA PRO A 715 17.09 -6.61 15.34
C PRO A 715 18.13 -7.01 16.40
N GLY A 716 18.33 -6.16 17.41
CA GLY A 716 18.79 -6.60 18.74
C GLY A 716 20.14 -6.09 19.25
N ASP A 717 20.65 -4.97 18.75
CA ASP A 717 21.62 -4.16 19.50
C ASP A 717 20.90 -3.09 20.36
N ALA A 718 21.51 -1.93 20.60
CA ALA A 718 20.97 -0.90 21.46
C ALA A 718 21.00 0.47 20.76
N ASP A 719 19.90 0.80 20.10
CA ASP A 719 19.70 2.04 19.34
C ASP A 719 20.09 3.30 20.15
N THR A 720 21.22 3.94 19.81
CA THR A 720 21.72 5.14 20.50
C THR A 720 21.73 6.37 19.59
N GLY A 721 20.69 7.19 19.72
CA GLY A 721 20.51 8.41 18.93
C GLY A 721 19.17 9.09 19.23
N ALA A 722 18.68 9.92 18.32
CA ALA A 722 17.45 10.68 18.56
C ALA A 722 16.22 9.76 18.44
N ASN A 723 15.25 9.94 19.32
CA ASN A 723 14.15 9.00 19.54
C ASN A 723 14.61 7.52 19.69
N THR A 724 15.79 7.30 20.27
CA THR A 724 16.46 5.98 20.29
C THR A 724 16.45 5.29 18.92
N VAL A 725 16.83 6.03 17.86
CA VAL A 725 16.95 5.61 16.44
C VAL A 725 15.82 4.65 16.01
N LEU A 726 14.58 4.96 16.43
CA LEU A 726 13.56 3.93 16.56
C LEU A 726 13.30 3.19 15.24
N ASN A 727 13.73 1.92 15.23
CA ASN A 727 13.46 0.91 14.21
C ASN A 727 12.05 1.06 13.58
N THR A 728 11.97 1.07 12.24
CA THR A 728 10.71 1.32 11.51
C THR A 728 9.76 0.11 11.48
N PRO A 729 8.42 0.29 11.38
CA PRO A 729 7.50 -0.84 11.22
C PRO A 729 7.57 -1.40 9.79
N VAL A 730 7.47 -2.72 9.63
CA VAL A 730 7.52 -3.35 8.30
C VAL A 730 6.10 -3.55 7.76
N VAL A 731 5.74 -2.88 6.67
CA VAL A 731 4.50 -3.13 5.93
C VAL A 731 4.65 -4.44 5.14
N THR A 732 4.23 -5.56 5.73
CA THR A 732 4.32 -6.89 5.10
C THR A 732 3.35 -7.09 3.92
N SER A 733 2.21 -6.38 3.91
CA SER A 733 1.26 -6.42 2.80
C SER A 733 0.29 -5.25 2.80
N ALA A 734 -0.16 -4.86 1.61
CA ALA A 734 -1.20 -3.86 1.42
C ALA A 734 -2.21 -4.36 0.38
N SER A 735 -3.47 -4.52 0.79
CA SER A 735 -4.58 -4.94 -0.07
C SER A 735 -5.67 -3.86 -0.14
N SER A 736 -6.59 -4.00 -1.08
CA SER A 736 -7.75 -3.09 -1.21
C SER A 736 -8.70 -3.07 0.00
N SER A 737 -8.48 -3.91 1.02
CA SER A 737 -9.30 -4.00 2.23
C SER A 737 -8.51 -3.98 3.55
N SER A 738 -7.22 -4.35 3.56
CA SER A 738 -6.38 -4.37 4.76
C SER A 738 -4.91 -4.11 4.45
N ILE A 739 -4.26 -3.28 5.26
CA ILE A 739 -2.81 -3.08 5.29
C ILE A 739 -2.29 -3.76 6.55
N ARG A 740 -1.21 -4.54 6.46
CA ARG A 740 -0.71 -5.39 7.54
C ARG A 740 0.80 -5.32 7.65
N GLY A 741 1.31 -5.54 8.85
CA GLY A 741 2.75 -5.49 9.09
C GLY A 741 3.20 -6.07 10.41
N THR A 742 4.50 -5.89 10.66
CA THR A 742 5.13 -6.10 11.96
C THR A 742 5.64 -4.79 12.54
N GLY A 743 5.87 -4.78 13.85
CA GLY A 743 6.39 -3.64 14.61
C GLY A 743 6.67 -4.04 16.06
N ILE A 744 6.98 -3.06 16.90
CA ILE A 744 7.25 -3.30 18.33
C ILE A 744 5.91 -3.46 19.07
N ALA A 745 5.77 -4.52 19.85
CA ALA A 745 4.54 -4.84 20.57
C ALA A 745 4.09 -3.68 21.49
N GLY A 746 2.82 -3.29 21.40
CA GLY A 746 2.25 -2.15 22.13
C GLY A 746 2.48 -0.77 21.48
N ALA A 747 3.28 -0.67 20.42
CA ALA A 747 3.40 0.56 19.63
C ALA A 747 2.09 0.89 18.90
N THR A 748 1.87 2.18 18.62
CA THR A 748 0.85 2.65 17.69
C THR A 748 1.48 2.86 16.31
N VAL A 749 1.03 2.11 15.31
CA VAL A 749 1.41 2.32 13.91
C VAL A 749 0.46 3.33 13.28
N GLU A 750 0.98 4.38 12.69
CA GLU A 750 0.22 5.32 11.86
C GLU A 750 0.49 5.03 10.37
N VAL A 751 -0.58 4.94 9.57
CA VAL A 751 -0.53 4.52 8.16
C VAL A 751 -0.91 5.69 7.25
N TYR A 752 -0.19 5.84 6.14
CA TYR A 752 -0.27 6.98 5.23
C TYR A 752 -0.30 6.53 3.77
N LEU A 753 -0.85 7.37 2.89
CA LEU A 753 -0.43 7.39 1.48
C LEU A 753 0.93 8.07 1.37
N ALA A 754 1.81 7.50 0.54
CA ALA A 754 3.10 8.08 0.18
C ALA A 754 3.07 8.59 -1.27
N SER A 755 3.72 9.73 -1.54
CA SER A 755 3.83 10.27 -2.91
C SER A 755 5.06 9.75 -3.69
N ARG A 756 5.87 8.88 -3.07
CA ARG A 756 7.02 8.20 -3.68
C ARG A 756 6.60 6.79 -4.13
N PRO A 757 7.26 6.19 -5.14
CA PRO A 757 6.93 4.84 -5.60
C PRO A 757 7.22 3.78 -4.53
N ALA A 758 6.63 2.59 -4.70
CA ALA A 758 6.95 1.40 -3.90
C ALA A 758 8.45 1.06 -3.97
N GLY A 759 9.00 0.52 -2.88
CA GLY A 759 10.44 0.29 -2.72
C GLY A 759 11.26 1.55 -2.37
N GLY A 760 10.72 2.75 -2.59
CA GLY A 760 11.26 3.98 -2.00
C GLY A 760 10.87 4.12 -0.53
N PHE A 761 11.41 5.13 0.16
CA PHE A 761 11.04 5.45 1.54
C PHE A 761 9.97 6.55 1.60
N GLY A 762 9.27 6.65 2.73
CA GLY A 762 8.05 7.45 2.84
C GLY A 762 8.18 8.93 2.51
N LEU A 763 7.10 9.47 1.94
CA LEU A 763 6.84 10.91 1.81
C LEU A 763 5.32 11.12 1.96
N PRO A 764 4.81 11.37 3.17
CA PRO A 764 3.39 11.25 3.51
C PRO A 764 2.55 12.33 2.85
N SER A 765 1.68 11.95 1.92
CA SER A 765 0.75 12.84 1.24
C SER A 765 -0.63 12.89 1.91
N GLN A 766 -1.04 11.83 2.60
CA GLN A 766 -2.30 11.77 3.35
C GLN A 766 -2.21 10.77 4.50
N TYR A 767 -2.69 11.17 5.69
CA TYR A 767 -2.90 10.25 6.82
C TYR A 767 -4.17 9.41 6.58
N LEU A 768 -4.07 8.09 6.77
CA LEU A 768 -5.19 7.15 6.58
C LEU A 768 -5.82 6.69 7.90
N GLY A 769 -5.02 6.56 8.96
CA GLY A 769 -5.44 6.05 10.26
C GLY A 769 -4.28 5.35 10.99
N GLY A 770 -4.60 4.44 11.90
CA GLY A 770 -3.58 3.66 12.60
C GLY A 770 -4.11 2.40 13.26
N ALA A 771 -3.20 1.58 13.78
CA ALA A 771 -3.47 0.33 14.48
C ALA A 771 -2.42 0.09 15.58
N THR A 772 -2.80 -0.56 16.68
CA THR A 772 -1.86 -0.99 17.73
C THR A 772 -1.19 -2.30 17.32
N VAL A 773 0.11 -2.44 17.58
CA VAL A 773 0.84 -3.70 17.41
C VAL A 773 0.49 -4.66 18.55
N ALA A 774 0.01 -5.85 18.21
CA ALA A 774 -0.33 -6.88 19.17
C ALA A 774 0.93 -7.50 19.83
N SER A 775 0.74 -8.27 20.91
CA SER A 775 1.82 -8.90 21.67
C SER A 775 2.67 -9.91 20.89
N ASN A 776 2.22 -10.33 19.71
CA ASN A 776 2.97 -11.18 18.77
C ASN A 776 3.79 -10.37 17.74
N GLY A 777 3.90 -9.05 17.90
CA GLY A 777 4.63 -8.16 16.98
C GLY A 777 3.90 -7.85 15.67
N THR A 778 2.64 -8.26 15.49
CA THR A 778 1.87 -8.01 14.25
C THR A 778 0.81 -6.91 14.42
N TRP A 779 0.52 -6.20 13.32
CA TRP A 779 -0.56 -5.20 13.26
C TRP A 779 -1.39 -5.35 11.97
N THR A 780 -2.62 -4.84 11.99
CA THR A 780 -3.52 -4.83 10.83
C THR A 780 -4.43 -3.60 10.90
N PHE A 781 -4.46 -2.84 9.81
CA PHE A 781 -5.28 -1.66 9.60
C PHE A 781 -6.27 -1.94 8.46
N ASN A 782 -7.56 -2.03 8.77
CA ASN A 782 -8.61 -2.38 7.80
C ASN A 782 -9.23 -1.11 7.20
N ARG A 783 -9.06 -0.90 5.89
CA ARG A 783 -9.55 0.26 5.13
C ARG A 783 -9.75 -0.12 3.67
N ALA A 784 -10.86 0.31 3.07
CA ALA A 784 -11.02 0.32 1.62
C ALA A 784 -9.96 1.22 0.96
N SER A 785 -9.11 0.64 0.11
CA SER A 785 -7.95 1.30 -0.51
C SER A 785 -7.90 1.00 -2.01
N THR A 786 -7.52 1.97 -2.84
CA THR A 786 -7.48 1.81 -4.30
C THR A 786 -6.26 1.01 -4.73
N ILE A 787 -6.40 0.11 -5.71
CA ILE A 787 -5.27 -0.62 -6.30
C ILE A 787 -4.27 0.38 -6.89
N GLY A 788 -2.99 0.24 -6.55
CA GLY A 788 -1.94 1.17 -6.94
C GLY A 788 -1.79 2.42 -6.05
N GLU A 789 -2.62 2.60 -5.01
CA GLU A 789 -2.24 3.50 -3.89
C GLU A 789 -0.90 3.02 -3.32
N ILE A 790 0.05 3.93 -3.11
CA ILE A 790 1.29 3.61 -2.41
C ILE A 790 1.13 3.99 -0.94
N VAL A 791 1.44 3.07 -0.04
CA VAL A 791 1.32 3.24 1.41
C VAL A 791 2.65 3.09 2.12
N SER A 792 2.80 3.80 3.24
CA SER A 792 3.91 3.70 4.17
C SER A 792 3.40 3.94 5.59
N ALA A 793 4.23 3.70 6.60
CA ALA A 793 3.86 3.78 8.01
C ALA A 793 5.02 4.23 8.90
N ILE A 794 4.68 4.79 10.07
CA ILE A 794 5.60 5.05 11.19
C ILE A 794 5.07 4.30 12.42
N GLN A 795 5.91 4.01 13.41
CA GLN A 795 5.47 3.53 14.71
C GLN A 795 5.86 4.48 15.83
N ILE A 796 4.94 4.64 16.78
CA ILE A 796 5.04 5.53 17.95
C ILE A 796 4.94 4.64 19.20
N LEU A 797 5.98 4.63 20.02
CA LEU A 797 6.00 3.91 21.29
C LEU A 797 5.16 4.62 22.38
N PRO A 798 4.73 3.91 23.44
CA PRO A 798 4.00 4.50 24.56
C PRO A 798 4.75 5.61 25.31
N ASP A 799 6.08 5.66 25.20
CA ASP A 799 6.94 6.71 25.75
C ASP A 799 7.09 7.93 24.82
N GLN A 800 6.38 7.95 23.68
CA GLN A 800 6.40 8.94 22.60
C GLN A 800 7.57 8.86 21.61
N ASN A 801 8.55 7.95 21.76
CA ASN A 801 9.57 7.75 20.73
C ASN A 801 8.92 7.31 19.41
N THR A 802 9.28 7.97 18.31
CA THR A 802 8.66 7.78 16.98
C THR A 802 9.71 7.47 15.94
N SER A 803 9.44 6.45 15.11
CA SER A 803 10.30 6.00 14.02
C SER A 803 10.26 6.93 12.81
N GLU A 804 11.20 6.72 11.89
CA GLU A 804 11.07 7.18 10.51
C GLU A 804 9.98 6.41 9.75
N PHE A 805 9.81 6.76 8.47
CA PHE A 805 8.86 6.09 7.57
C PHE A 805 9.41 4.80 6.95
N ALA A 806 8.62 3.75 7.08
CA ALA A 806 8.80 2.46 6.44
C ALA A 806 8.97 2.54 4.91
N VAL A 807 9.52 1.47 4.34
CA VAL A 807 9.52 1.23 2.88
C VAL A 807 8.10 1.28 2.33
N ASN A 808 7.93 1.99 1.22
CA ASN A 808 6.68 2.16 0.50
C ASN A 808 6.22 0.83 -0.12
N VAL A 809 4.95 0.47 0.07
CA VAL A 809 4.31 -0.72 -0.51
C VAL A 809 3.13 -0.31 -1.37
N ALA A 810 2.96 -0.91 -2.54
CA ALA A 810 1.79 -0.69 -3.38
C ALA A 810 0.60 -1.55 -2.93
N VAL A 811 -0.60 -0.97 -2.90
CA VAL A 811 -1.87 -1.68 -2.64
C VAL A 811 -2.20 -2.61 -3.81
N GLN A 812 -2.32 -3.92 -3.53
CA GLN A 812 -2.56 -4.98 -4.52
C GLN A 812 -3.94 -5.63 -4.41
N THR A 813 -4.29 -6.45 -5.41
CA THR A 813 -5.60 -7.09 -5.59
C THR A 813 -5.75 -8.35 -4.71
N GLY A 814 -5.78 -8.14 -3.40
CA GLY A 814 -5.92 -9.20 -2.39
C GLY A 814 -4.83 -9.14 -1.33
N ALA A 815 -4.98 -9.95 -0.28
CA ALA A 815 -3.85 -10.26 0.58
C ALA A 815 -2.90 -11.23 -0.15
N PRO A 816 -1.60 -11.26 0.15
CA PRO A 816 -0.70 -12.21 -0.49
C PRO A 816 -1.13 -13.66 -0.21
N GLU A 817 -1.28 -14.43 -1.27
CA GLU A 817 -1.74 -15.82 -1.25
C GLU A 817 -0.58 -16.67 -1.78
N ALA A 818 -0.14 -17.65 -0.99
CA ALA A 818 0.85 -18.63 -1.41
C ALA A 818 0.34 -19.38 -2.66
N PRO A 819 1.20 -19.74 -3.63
CA PRO A 819 0.75 -20.36 -4.86
C PRO A 819 -0.01 -21.66 -4.61
N ALA A 820 -0.95 -22.00 -5.50
CA ALA A 820 -1.63 -23.29 -5.49
C ALA A 820 -2.03 -23.72 -6.91
N PHE A 821 -1.67 -24.94 -7.34
CA PHE A 821 -2.03 -25.42 -8.67
C PHE A 821 -3.54 -25.74 -8.77
N THR A 822 -4.19 -25.14 -9.76
CA THR A 822 -5.62 -25.31 -10.08
C THR A 822 -5.84 -26.18 -11.31
N SER A 823 -4.80 -26.41 -12.13
CA SER A 823 -4.80 -27.39 -13.21
C SER A 823 -4.69 -28.83 -12.70
N ALA A 824 -5.27 -29.79 -13.45
CA ALA A 824 -5.13 -31.21 -13.18
C ALA A 824 -3.64 -31.66 -13.20
N SER A 825 -3.30 -32.67 -12.41
CA SER A 825 -1.94 -33.21 -12.28
C SER A 825 -1.53 -34.22 -13.37
N SER A 826 -2.26 -34.27 -14.48
CA SER A 826 -1.88 -35.08 -15.65
C SER A 826 -2.59 -34.59 -16.92
N THR A 827 -2.02 -34.98 -18.06
CA THR A 827 -2.67 -34.84 -19.38
C THR A 827 -2.23 -35.97 -20.30
N THR A 828 -2.94 -36.16 -21.42
CA THR A 828 -2.62 -37.18 -22.42
C THR A 828 -2.48 -36.54 -23.81
N PHE A 829 -1.32 -36.70 -24.43
CA PHE A 829 -1.09 -36.37 -25.85
C PHE A 829 -0.96 -37.66 -26.68
N ALA A 830 -1.17 -37.57 -27.99
CA ALA A 830 -0.98 -38.69 -28.92
C ALA A 830 0.19 -38.42 -29.87
N VAL A 831 1.00 -39.46 -30.15
CA VAL A 831 2.09 -39.43 -31.14
C VAL A 831 1.58 -38.90 -32.48
N GLY A 832 2.34 -37.99 -33.09
CA GLY A 832 2.01 -37.38 -34.38
C GLY A 832 0.85 -36.36 -34.35
N THR A 833 0.17 -36.20 -33.20
CA THR A 833 -0.92 -35.23 -33.02
C THR A 833 -0.45 -34.06 -32.16
N ALA A 834 -0.78 -32.83 -32.55
CA ALA A 834 -0.48 -31.64 -31.75
C ALA A 834 -1.35 -31.61 -30.48
N GLY A 835 -0.70 -31.71 -29.32
CA GLY A 835 -1.32 -31.55 -28.00
C GLY A 835 -1.05 -30.18 -27.39
N SER A 836 -1.95 -29.72 -26.53
CA SER A 836 -1.72 -28.57 -25.65
C SER A 836 -2.45 -28.76 -24.33
N PHE A 837 -1.85 -28.28 -23.25
CA PHE A 837 -2.39 -28.30 -21.90
C PHE A 837 -1.92 -27.06 -21.14
N THR A 838 -2.85 -26.33 -20.54
CA THR A 838 -2.56 -25.16 -19.72
C THR A 838 -2.41 -25.58 -18.26
N VAL A 839 -1.18 -25.55 -17.77
CA VAL A 839 -0.90 -25.57 -16.33
C VAL A 839 -1.37 -24.24 -15.75
N SER A 840 -1.97 -24.24 -14.57
CA SER A 840 -2.53 -23.03 -13.95
C SER A 840 -2.34 -23.07 -12.44
N ALA A 841 -2.01 -21.93 -11.86
CA ALA A 841 -1.90 -21.75 -10.42
C ALA A 841 -2.58 -20.45 -9.97
N SER A 842 -3.33 -20.51 -8.86
CA SER A 842 -3.68 -19.31 -8.09
C SER A 842 -2.49 -18.86 -7.24
N GLY A 843 -2.59 -17.65 -6.68
CA GLY A 843 -1.56 -17.00 -5.89
C GLY A 843 -1.58 -15.49 -6.13
N THR A 844 -1.23 -14.72 -5.10
CA THR A 844 -1.09 -13.26 -5.17
C THR A 844 0.22 -12.87 -4.47
N PRO A 845 1.22 -12.26 -5.14
CA PRO A 845 1.27 -11.89 -6.56
C PRO A 845 1.09 -13.06 -7.53
N VAL A 846 0.93 -12.76 -8.81
CA VAL A 846 0.76 -13.77 -9.88
C VAL A 846 2.01 -14.68 -9.92
N PRO A 847 1.87 -16.02 -9.81
CA PRO A 847 3.01 -16.91 -9.79
C PRO A 847 3.63 -17.13 -11.16
N ALA A 848 4.96 -17.16 -11.19
CA ALA A 848 5.74 -17.75 -12.29
C ALA A 848 5.74 -19.28 -12.14
N ILE A 849 5.66 -20.01 -13.26
CA ILE A 849 5.58 -21.48 -13.27
C ILE A 849 6.80 -22.06 -13.98
N SER A 850 7.62 -22.78 -13.21
CA SER A 850 8.80 -23.50 -13.71
C SER A 850 8.53 -25.00 -13.84
N ARG A 851 9.33 -25.71 -14.65
CA ARG A 851 9.16 -27.14 -14.95
C ARG A 851 10.49 -27.91 -14.92
N SER A 852 10.55 -28.99 -14.15
CA SER A 852 11.63 -29.99 -14.18
C SER A 852 11.14 -31.35 -14.72
N GLY A 853 12.06 -32.31 -14.87
CA GLY A 853 11.83 -33.60 -15.56
C GLY A 853 12.29 -33.59 -17.02
N ALA A 854 11.96 -34.65 -17.77
CA ALA A 854 12.22 -34.77 -19.21
C ALA A 854 10.91 -34.66 -20.01
N LEU A 855 10.94 -34.07 -21.20
CA LEU A 855 9.81 -34.01 -22.12
C LEU A 855 10.01 -34.98 -23.30
N PRO A 856 8.92 -35.50 -23.90
CA PRO A 856 9.00 -36.22 -25.17
C PRO A 856 9.50 -35.28 -26.28
N GLY A 857 10.25 -35.83 -27.24
CA GLY A 857 10.71 -35.10 -28.40
C GLY A 857 9.53 -34.49 -29.16
N GLY A 858 9.58 -33.17 -29.42
CA GLY A 858 8.51 -32.42 -30.09
C GLY A 858 7.51 -31.73 -29.17
N VAL A 859 7.63 -31.85 -27.84
CA VAL A 859 6.85 -31.09 -26.84
C VAL A 859 7.73 -30.10 -26.07
N THR A 860 7.22 -28.89 -25.86
CA THR A 860 7.86 -27.82 -25.08
C THR A 860 6.95 -27.38 -23.92
N PHE A 861 7.54 -26.63 -22.99
CA PHE A 861 6.80 -25.90 -21.96
C PHE A 861 7.25 -24.43 -21.95
N THR A 862 6.30 -23.52 -21.79
CA THR A 862 6.52 -22.06 -21.75
C THR A 862 5.67 -21.44 -20.65
N ASP A 863 6.30 -20.70 -19.74
CA ASP A 863 5.56 -19.85 -18.79
C ASP A 863 4.93 -18.67 -19.55
N ASN A 864 3.64 -18.41 -19.33
CA ASN A 864 2.93 -17.30 -19.96
C ASN A 864 3.02 -16.00 -19.13
N GLY A 865 3.64 -16.03 -17.94
CA GLY A 865 3.87 -14.87 -17.07
C GLY A 865 2.60 -14.32 -16.40
N ASN A 866 1.52 -15.10 -16.41
CA ASN A 866 0.18 -14.68 -15.98
C ASN A 866 -0.50 -15.67 -15.02
N GLY A 867 0.27 -16.51 -14.32
CA GLY A 867 -0.26 -17.59 -13.47
C GLY A 867 -0.61 -18.86 -14.24
N THR A 868 -0.27 -18.93 -15.53
CA THR A 868 -0.44 -20.11 -16.37
C THR A 868 0.83 -20.43 -17.16
N GLY A 869 1.05 -21.70 -17.44
CA GLY A 869 2.14 -22.17 -18.30
C GLY A 869 1.62 -23.15 -19.34
N THR A 870 2.05 -23.00 -20.59
CA THR A 870 1.58 -23.82 -21.71
C THR A 870 2.54 -25.00 -21.94
N LEU A 871 2.06 -26.22 -21.71
CA LEU A 871 2.71 -27.46 -22.14
C LEU A 871 2.12 -27.84 -23.51
N SER A 872 2.91 -27.83 -24.59
CA SER A 872 2.35 -28.05 -25.94
C SER A 872 3.36 -28.58 -26.96
N GLY A 873 2.85 -29.18 -28.03
CA GLY A 873 3.63 -29.66 -29.17
C GLY A 873 3.15 -31.01 -29.69
N THR A 874 3.91 -31.60 -30.61
CA THR A 874 3.56 -32.86 -31.27
C THR A 874 4.57 -33.94 -30.85
N PRO A 875 4.20 -34.93 -30.00
CA PRO A 875 5.10 -36.00 -29.61
C PRO A 875 5.56 -36.81 -30.84
N ALA A 876 6.88 -36.99 -30.98
CA ALA A 876 7.48 -37.74 -32.07
C ALA A 876 7.20 -39.25 -31.96
N ALA A 877 7.32 -40.00 -33.06
CA ALA A 877 7.22 -41.45 -33.03
C ALA A 877 8.35 -42.08 -32.18
N GLY A 878 8.02 -43.09 -31.38
CA GLY A 878 8.94 -43.68 -30.40
C GLY A 878 9.07 -42.87 -29.10
N THR A 879 8.13 -41.96 -28.82
CA THR A 879 8.04 -41.22 -27.54
C THR A 879 6.83 -41.64 -26.69
N GLU A 880 6.15 -42.73 -27.05
CA GLU A 880 5.00 -43.24 -26.31
C GLU A 880 5.39 -43.84 -24.94
N GLY A 881 4.90 -43.25 -23.85
CA GLY A 881 5.34 -43.54 -22.49
C GLY A 881 4.69 -42.61 -21.46
N ALA A 882 5.15 -42.67 -20.22
CA ALA A 882 4.75 -41.75 -19.15
C ALA A 882 5.94 -40.85 -18.78
N TYR A 883 5.74 -39.54 -18.83
CA TYR A 883 6.76 -38.54 -18.51
C TYR A 883 6.43 -37.89 -17.16
N PRO A 884 7.15 -38.26 -16.08
CA PRO A 884 7.05 -37.56 -14.82
C PRO A 884 7.71 -36.18 -14.94
N LEU A 885 6.91 -35.15 -14.70
CA LEU A 885 7.31 -33.75 -14.61
C LEU A 885 7.06 -33.26 -13.18
N THR A 886 7.72 -32.17 -12.81
CA THR A 886 7.33 -31.40 -11.63
C THR A 886 7.18 -29.95 -12.06
N PHE A 887 5.99 -29.40 -11.85
CA PHE A 887 5.75 -27.97 -11.95
C PHE A 887 5.93 -27.34 -10.58
N THR A 888 6.63 -26.20 -10.53
CA THR A 888 6.77 -25.41 -9.30
C THR A 888 6.32 -23.98 -9.59
N ALA A 889 5.32 -23.51 -8.84
CA ALA A 889 4.75 -22.18 -8.94
C ALA A 889 5.25 -21.33 -7.75
N SER A 890 5.84 -20.17 -8.05
CA SER A 890 6.40 -19.26 -7.05
C SER A 890 5.99 -17.81 -7.33
N ASN A 891 5.64 -17.07 -6.27
CA ASN A 891 5.34 -15.64 -6.31
C ASN A 891 6.04 -14.84 -5.18
N GLY A 892 7.00 -15.45 -4.49
CA GLY A 892 7.67 -14.88 -3.31
C GLY A 892 6.89 -15.04 -1.99
N VAL A 893 5.66 -15.54 -1.99
CA VAL A 893 4.89 -15.87 -0.79
C VAL A 893 5.07 -17.36 -0.46
N SER A 894 5.70 -17.65 0.67
CA SER A 894 5.96 -19.03 1.08
C SER A 894 4.70 -19.73 1.62
N PRO A 895 4.54 -21.06 1.40
CA PRO A 895 5.41 -21.94 0.62
C PRO A 895 5.13 -21.86 -0.89
N ASP A 896 6.15 -22.07 -1.73
CA ASP A 896 5.96 -22.35 -3.15
C ASP A 896 5.12 -23.63 -3.34
N ALA A 897 4.20 -23.64 -4.30
CA ALA A 897 3.49 -24.86 -4.66
C ALA A 897 4.35 -25.73 -5.58
N SER A 898 4.31 -27.03 -5.35
CA SER A 898 4.86 -28.04 -6.26
C SER A 898 3.80 -29.07 -6.62
N GLN A 899 3.60 -29.30 -7.93
CA GLN A 899 2.72 -30.33 -8.46
C GLN A 899 3.55 -31.36 -9.23
N ALA A 900 3.61 -32.58 -8.69
CA ALA A 900 4.02 -33.74 -9.48
C ALA A 900 2.98 -33.96 -10.58
N PHE A 901 3.43 -34.00 -11.83
CA PHE A 901 2.56 -34.04 -13.01
C PHE A 901 2.97 -35.19 -13.94
N THR A 902 2.00 -35.90 -14.52
CA THR A 902 2.28 -36.95 -15.52
C THR A 902 1.76 -36.55 -16.90
N LEU A 903 2.67 -36.31 -17.85
CA LEU A 903 2.32 -36.28 -19.27
C LEU A 903 2.35 -37.72 -19.80
N GLN A 904 1.17 -38.27 -20.11
CA GLN A 904 1.05 -39.56 -20.78
C GLN A 904 1.09 -39.34 -22.30
N VAL A 905 2.06 -39.97 -22.97
CA VAL A 905 2.12 -40.00 -24.45
C VAL A 905 1.60 -41.34 -24.93
N ASN A 906 0.53 -41.28 -25.70
CA ASN A 906 -0.18 -42.41 -26.25
C ASN A 906 0.12 -42.59 -27.75
N ALA A 907 -0.05 -43.81 -28.25
CA ALA A 907 0.13 -44.15 -29.66
C ALA A 907 -1.13 -44.88 -30.17
N ALA A 908 -1.63 -44.43 -31.32
CA ALA A 908 -2.66 -45.15 -32.07
C ALA A 908 -2.18 -46.57 -32.41
N PRO A 909 -3.09 -47.56 -32.46
CA PRO A 909 -2.71 -48.94 -32.71
C PRO A 909 -2.33 -49.16 -34.18
N ALA A 910 -1.56 -50.22 -34.45
CA ALA A 910 -1.27 -50.67 -35.81
C ALA A 910 -1.03 -52.20 -35.84
N PHE A 911 -1.63 -52.90 -36.81
CA PHE A 911 -1.41 -54.34 -36.96
C PHE A 911 0.00 -54.64 -37.50
N THR A 912 0.64 -55.63 -36.89
CA THR A 912 1.95 -56.18 -37.29
C THR A 912 1.86 -57.62 -37.80
N SER A 913 0.74 -58.30 -37.57
CA SER A 913 0.43 -59.63 -38.13
C SER A 913 0.11 -59.55 -39.62
N ALA A 914 0.36 -60.64 -40.34
CA ALA A 914 -0.05 -60.79 -41.74
C ALA A 914 -1.58 -60.72 -41.90
N SER A 915 -2.06 -60.22 -43.04
CA SER A 915 -3.48 -60.03 -43.35
C SER A 915 -4.19 -61.26 -43.96
N ALA A 916 -3.60 -62.44 -43.86
CA ALA A 916 -4.25 -63.68 -44.29
C ALA A 916 -3.65 -64.92 -43.61
N THR A 917 -4.44 -65.99 -43.53
CA THR A 917 -3.95 -67.33 -43.19
C THR A 917 -4.82 -68.42 -43.84
N THR A 918 -4.31 -69.64 -43.91
CA THR A 918 -5.00 -70.80 -44.47
C THR A 918 -5.10 -71.89 -43.41
N PHE A 919 -6.31 -72.33 -43.09
CA PHE A 919 -6.58 -73.56 -42.33
C PHE A 919 -7.08 -74.64 -43.31
N VAL A 920 -7.11 -75.91 -42.86
CA VAL A 920 -7.57 -77.04 -43.67
C VAL A 920 -8.67 -77.78 -42.92
N VAL A 921 -9.74 -78.17 -43.62
CA VAL A 921 -10.84 -78.98 -43.06
C VAL A 921 -10.30 -80.20 -42.30
N GLY A 922 -10.78 -80.39 -41.07
CA GLY A 922 -10.40 -81.51 -40.20
C GLY A 922 -9.03 -81.37 -39.50
N SER A 923 -8.26 -80.32 -39.78
CA SER A 923 -6.96 -80.06 -39.14
C SER A 923 -7.00 -78.85 -38.20
N ALA A 924 -6.36 -78.94 -37.04
CA ALA A 924 -6.30 -77.83 -36.08
C ALA A 924 -5.36 -76.71 -36.59
N GLY A 925 -5.93 -75.54 -36.85
CA GLY A 925 -5.20 -74.32 -37.21
C GLY A 925 -5.05 -73.36 -36.03
N THR A 926 -4.00 -72.55 -36.07
CA THR A 926 -3.82 -71.40 -35.15
C THR A 926 -3.08 -70.26 -35.85
N PHE A 927 -3.47 -69.03 -35.54
CA PHE A 927 -2.86 -67.81 -36.05
C PHE A 927 -2.95 -66.70 -35.00
N ASN A 928 -1.84 -66.02 -34.73
CA ASN A 928 -1.80 -64.88 -33.82
C ASN A 928 -1.88 -63.57 -34.60
N VAL A 929 -2.99 -62.85 -34.41
CA VAL A 929 -3.16 -61.45 -34.77
C VAL A 929 -2.41 -60.60 -33.75
N THR A 930 -1.64 -59.62 -34.20
CA THR A 930 -0.80 -58.79 -33.31
C THR A 930 -0.91 -57.32 -33.70
N ALA A 931 -1.06 -56.45 -32.71
CA ALA A 931 -1.15 -55.01 -32.86
C ALA A 931 -0.29 -54.26 -31.84
N THR A 932 0.29 -53.14 -32.26
CA THR A 932 0.90 -52.15 -31.37
C THR A 932 -0.17 -51.21 -30.77
N GLY A 933 0.26 -50.31 -29.90
CA GLY A 933 -0.57 -49.24 -29.34
C GLY A 933 -0.18 -48.93 -27.89
N ARG A 934 -0.39 -47.69 -27.45
CA ARG A 934 -0.35 -47.29 -26.03
C ARG A 934 -1.54 -46.37 -25.76
N PRO A 935 -2.56 -46.78 -24.95
CA PRO A 935 -2.65 -48.01 -24.18
C PRO A 935 -2.64 -49.28 -25.04
N THR A 936 -2.47 -50.43 -24.41
CA THR A 936 -2.51 -51.73 -25.11
C THR A 936 -3.86 -51.91 -25.80
N ALA A 937 -3.84 -52.29 -27.08
CA ALA A 937 -5.06 -52.44 -27.87
C ALA A 937 -5.80 -53.74 -27.55
N ALA A 938 -7.13 -53.63 -27.47
CA ALA A 938 -8.04 -54.75 -27.63
C ALA A 938 -8.25 -55.01 -29.13
N ILE A 939 -8.41 -56.26 -29.52
CA ILE A 939 -8.58 -56.68 -30.92
C ILE A 939 -9.96 -57.30 -31.09
N ALA A 940 -10.88 -56.55 -31.70
CA ALA A 940 -12.19 -57.04 -32.12
C ALA A 940 -12.11 -57.75 -33.48
N ARG A 941 -13.07 -58.64 -33.75
CA ARG A 941 -13.21 -59.36 -35.03
C ARG A 941 -14.65 -59.33 -35.53
N THR A 942 -14.84 -58.90 -36.77
CA THR A 942 -16.12 -59.02 -37.51
C THR A 942 -16.01 -60.01 -38.68
N GLY A 943 -17.14 -60.31 -39.34
CA GLY A 943 -17.28 -61.40 -40.31
C GLY A 943 -17.73 -62.72 -39.67
N THR A 944 -18.06 -63.71 -40.49
CA THR A 944 -18.40 -65.08 -40.05
C THR A 944 -17.13 -65.95 -39.97
N LEU A 945 -17.01 -66.78 -38.93
CA LEU A 945 -15.97 -67.82 -38.88
C LEU A 945 -16.49 -69.14 -39.49
N PRO A 946 -15.59 -70.00 -40.00
CA PRO A 946 -15.90 -71.40 -40.27
C PRO A 946 -16.35 -72.12 -39.00
N GLN A 947 -17.26 -73.08 -39.12
CA GLN A 947 -17.66 -73.92 -37.99
C GLN A 947 -16.44 -74.66 -37.43
N GLY A 948 -16.25 -74.60 -36.10
CA GLY A 948 -15.10 -75.20 -35.41
C GLY A 948 -13.87 -74.30 -35.29
N VAL A 949 -13.89 -73.10 -35.88
CA VAL A 949 -12.87 -72.05 -35.66
C VAL A 949 -13.42 -70.98 -34.71
N THR A 950 -12.56 -70.48 -33.83
CA THR A 950 -12.84 -69.44 -32.83
C THR A 950 -11.81 -68.31 -32.91
N PHE A 951 -12.12 -67.17 -32.30
CA PHE A 951 -11.16 -66.08 -32.09
C PHE A 951 -11.30 -65.56 -30.67
N VAL A 952 -10.16 -65.36 -29.99
CA VAL A 952 -10.07 -64.86 -28.62
C VAL A 952 -9.08 -63.69 -28.59
N ASP A 953 -9.50 -62.55 -28.07
CA ASP A 953 -8.57 -61.47 -27.70
C ASP A 953 -7.84 -61.85 -26.41
N ASN A 954 -6.51 -61.78 -26.40
CA ASN A 954 -5.68 -62.10 -25.25
C ASN A 954 -5.49 -60.88 -24.31
N GLY A 955 -6.08 -59.72 -24.64
CA GLY A 955 -6.07 -58.50 -23.82
C GLY A 955 -4.71 -57.81 -23.70
N ASN A 956 -3.73 -58.24 -24.52
CA ASN A 956 -2.32 -57.85 -24.41
C ASN A 956 -1.74 -57.28 -25.72
N GLY A 957 -2.61 -56.82 -26.64
CA GLY A 957 -2.22 -56.43 -28.01
C GLY A 957 -2.09 -57.60 -28.98
N THR A 958 -2.55 -58.80 -28.58
CA THR A 958 -2.62 -59.98 -29.46
C THR A 958 -3.98 -60.66 -29.34
N GLY A 959 -4.43 -61.29 -30.41
CA GLY A 959 -5.62 -62.14 -30.41
C GLY A 959 -5.37 -63.41 -31.22
N THR A 960 -5.84 -64.54 -30.74
CA THR A 960 -5.57 -65.85 -31.33
C THR A 960 -6.81 -66.35 -32.08
N LEU A 961 -6.69 -66.50 -33.40
CA LEU A 961 -7.63 -67.19 -34.28
C LEU A 961 -7.25 -68.67 -34.30
N SER A 962 -8.08 -69.58 -33.79
CA SER A 962 -7.72 -70.99 -33.68
C SER A 962 -8.92 -71.95 -33.64
N GLY A 963 -8.68 -73.19 -34.03
CA GLY A 963 -9.67 -74.28 -34.02
C GLY A 963 -9.52 -75.22 -35.21
N THR A 964 -10.45 -76.16 -35.34
CA THR A 964 -10.46 -77.18 -36.39
C THR A 964 -11.67 -76.94 -37.31
N PRO A 965 -11.50 -76.49 -38.56
CA PRO A 965 -12.62 -76.27 -39.47
C PRO A 965 -13.38 -77.59 -39.73
N ALA A 966 -14.70 -77.55 -39.61
CA ALA A 966 -15.56 -78.71 -39.76
C ALA A 966 -15.72 -79.17 -41.23
N PRO A 967 -16.10 -80.43 -41.49
CA PRO A 967 -16.45 -80.88 -42.84
C PRO A 967 -17.54 -80.01 -43.48
N GLY A 968 -17.30 -79.56 -44.72
CA GLY A 968 -18.18 -78.64 -45.43
C GLY A 968 -18.06 -77.17 -45.01
N SER A 969 -17.02 -76.80 -44.25
CA SER A 969 -16.68 -75.40 -43.97
C SER A 969 -15.54 -74.86 -44.84
N ASP A 970 -15.20 -75.51 -45.95
CA ASP A 970 -14.24 -75.02 -46.94
C ASP A 970 -14.74 -73.78 -47.70
N GLY A 971 -13.80 -72.95 -48.15
CA GLY A 971 -14.06 -71.65 -48.79
C GLY A 971 -13.34 -70.47 -48.12
N THR A 972 -13.59 -69.27 -48.64
CA THR A 972 -12.92 -68.03 -48.22
C THR A 972 -13.78 -67.22 -47.27
N TYR A 973 -13.27 -66.95 -46.06
CA TYR A 973 -13.93 -66.19 -45.01
C TYR A 973 -13.31 -64.80 -44.90
N PRO A 974 -13.95 -63.74 -45.43
CA PRO A 974 -13.52 -62.37 -45.23
C PRO A 974 -13.82 -61.97 -43.77
N LEU A 975 -12.75 -61.72 -43.02
CA LEU A 975 -12.77 -61.18 -41.67
C LEU A 975 -12.32 -59.73 -41.69
N THR A 976 -12.61 -59.01 -40.62
CA THR A 976 -11.94 -57.74 -40.34
C THR A 976 -11.56 -57.73 -38.87
N PHE A 977 -10.25 -57.56 -38.62
CA PHE A 977 -9.75 -57.30 -37.28
C PHE A 977 -9.67 -55.80 -37.06
N THR A 978 -10.16 -55.32 -35.92
CA THR A 978 -10.10 -53.91 -35.52
C THR A 978 -9.38 -53.83 -34.19
N ALA A 979 -8.19 -53.21 -34.19
CA ALA A 979 -7.43 -52.96 -32.97
C ALA A 979 -7.77 -51.54 -32.49
N SER A 980 -8.26 -51.43 -31.25
CA SER A 980 -8.61 -50.16 -30.62
C SER A 980 -8.03 -50.08 -29.21
N ASN A 981 -7.56 -48.89 -28.85
CA ASN A 981 -7.11 -48.53 -27.50
C ASN A 981 -7.67 -47.16 -27.04
N GLY A 982 -8.69 -46.64 -27.75
CA GLY A 982 -9.23 -45.29 -27.54
C GLY A 982 -8.39 -44.15 -28.14
N VAL A 983 -7.30 -44.44 -28.86
CA VAL A 983 -6.42 -43.44 -29.49
C VAL A 983 -6.61 -43.53 -31.01
N ASN A 984 -7.29 -42.53 -31.58
CA ASN A 984 -7.61 -42.51 -33.00
C ASN A 984 -6.36 -42.33 -33.89
N PRO A 985 -6.35 -42.90 -35.11
CA PRO A 985 -7.37 -43.80 -35.67
C PRO A 985 -7.24 -45.23 -35.13
N ASP A 986 -8.37 -45.92 -34.92
CA ASP A 986 -8.36 -47.37 -34.76
C ASP A 986 -7.75 -48.04 -36.00
N ALA A 987 -6.92 -49.07 -35.80
CA ALA A 987 -6.38 -49.84 -36.91
C ALA A 987 -7.41 -50.87 -37.37
N SER A 988 -7.63 -50.94 -38.68
CA SER A 988 -8.44 -51.97 -39.33
C SER A 988 -7.60 -52.78 -40.29
N GLN A 989 -7.58 -54.10 -40.11
CA GLN A 989 -6.97 -55.06 -41.02
C GLN A 989 -8.07 -55.94 -41.61
N SER A 990 -8.40 -55.72 -42.88
CA SER A 990 -9.10 -56.72 -43.70
C SER A 990 -8.26 -57.99 -43.72
N PHE A 991 -8.84 -59.11 -43.30
CA PHE A 991 -8.11 -60.35 -43.11
C PHE A 991 -8.81 -61.50 -43.84
N THR A 992 -8.07 -62.25 -44.65
CA THR A 992 -8.61 -63.42 -45.36
C THR A 992 -8.24 -64.70 -44.63
N LEU A 993 -9.22 -65.36 -44.01
CA LEU A 993 -9.09 -66.76 -43.61
C LEU A 993 -9.58 -67.64 -44.76
N THR A 994 -8.67 -68.31 -45.47
CA THR A 994 -9.05 -69.40 -46.36
C THR A 994 -9.17 -70.67 -45.55
N VAL A 995 -10.26 -71.42 -45.72
CA VAL A 995 -10.31 -72.83 -45.33
C VAL A 995 -10.21 -73.65 -46.60
N ASP A 996 -9.06 -74.27 -46.82
CA ASP A 996 -8.90 -75.22 -47.93
C ASP A 996 -9.68 -76.51 -47.59
N PRO A 997 -10.33 -77.14 -48.60
CA PRO A 997 -10.88 -78.48 -48.42
C PRO A 997 -9.77 -79.47 -48.05
N ALA A 998 -10.12 -80.53 -47.32
CA ALA A 998 -9.19 -81.61 -47.03
C ALA A 998 -8.61 -82.16 -48.36
N PRO A 999 -7.27 -82.27 -48.53
CA PRO A 999 -6.66 -82.54 -49.83
C PRO A 999 -7.18 -83.80 -50.53
N VAL A 1000 -7.98 -83.59 -51.58
CA VAL A 1000 -8.54 -84.64 -52.43
C VAL A 1000 -7.57 -85.03 -53.55
N GLY A 1001 -6.41 -85.54 -53.16
CA GLY A 1001 -5.38 -86.04 -54.07
C GLY A 1001 -4.17 -86.60 -53.32
N GLY A 1002 -3.85 -87.88 -53.57
CA GLY A 1002 -2.54 -88.43 -53.20
C GLY A 1002 -1.44 -87.91 -54.13
N PRO A 1003 -0.15 -88.21 -53.83
CA PRO A 1003 0.94 -87.86 -54.74
C PRO A 1003 0.74 -88.51 -56.12
N ILE A 1004 0.91 -87.72 -57.18
CA ILE A 1004 0.93 -88.21 -58.57
C ILE A 1004 2.31 -88.76 -58.97
N ALA A 1005 3.35 -88.39 -58.22
CA ALA A 1005 4.61 -89.11 -58.19
C ALA A 1005 5.18 -89.13 -56.77
N ALA A 1006 5.82 -90.23 -56.39
CA ALA A 1006 6.57 -90.33 -55.15
C ALA A 1006 7.72 -91.34 -55.33
N ASP A 1007 8.88 -91.08 -54.75
CA ASP A 1007 10.00 -92.03 -54.76
C ASP A 1007 10.92 -91.86 -53.55
N THR A 1008 11.00 -92.92 -52.73
CA THR A 1008 11.93 -93.09 -51.60
C THR A 1008 13.24 -93.75 -52.02
N TYR A 1009 13.35 -94.19 -53.28
CA TYR A 1009 14.53 -94.88 -53.83
C TYR A 1009 15.03 -96.06 -52.97
N SER A 1010 14.11 -96.72 -52.25
CA SER A 1010 14.34 -97.78 -51.25
C SER A 1010 14.94 -99.11 -51.79
N ARG A 1011 15.42 -99.08 -53.03
CA ARG A 1011 15.93 -100.20 -53.84
C ARG A 1011 17.40 -99.99 -54.20
N THR A 1012 18.15 -101.06 -54.38
CA THR A 1012 19.57 -101.01 -54.77
C THR A 1012 19.75 -101.48 -56.21
N LEU A 1013 20.14 -100.58 -57.13
CA LEU A 1013 20.31 -100.85 -58.57
C LEU A 1013 21.56 -100.16 -59.12
N SER A 1014 22.17 -100.75 -60.14
CA SER A 1014 23.30 -100.16 -60.88
C SER A 1014 22.95 -100.05 -62.37
N GLY A 1015 23.28 -98.91 -63.00
CA GLY A 1015 22.94 -98.61 -64.39
C GLY A 1015 21.50 -98.16 -64.63
N ALA A 1016 20.69 -98.00 -63.57
CA ALA A 1016 19.26 -97.67 -63.65
C ALA A 1016 18.72 -97.09 -62.33
N TRP A 1017 17.56 -96.44 -62.39
CA TRP A 1017 16.75 -96.01 -61.24
C TRP A 1017 15.47 -96.85 -61.02
N GLY A 1018 15.10 -97.72 -61.96
CA GLY A 1018 13.95 -98.61 -61.83
C GLY A 1018 12.59 -97.89 -61.89
N THR A 1019 11.66 -98.30 -61.03
CA THR A 1019 10.28 -97.80 -60.98
C THR A 1019 10.05 -97.04 -59.68
N ALA A 1020 9.48 -95.84 -59.76
CA ALA A 1020 9.13 -95.04 -58.59
C ALA A 1020 7.93 -95.62 -57.82
N ASP A 1021 7.88 -95.37 -56.52
CA ASP A 1021 6.82 -95.83 -55.62
C ASP A 1021 5.44 -95.30 -56.04
N THR A 1022 5.39 -94.14 -56.71
CA THR A 1022 4.25 -93.65 -57.50
C THR A 1022 4.74 -92.83 -58.69
N GLY A 1023 4.02 -92.85 -59.82
CA GLY A 1023 4.40 -92.13 -61.06
C GLY A 1023 5.09 -92.98 -62.14
N GLY A 1024 5.35 -94.27 -61.87
CA GLY A 1024 5.75 -95.26 -62.87
C GLY A 1024 7.27 -95.40 -63.11
N PRO A 1025 7.70 -95.95 -64.27
CA PRO A 1025 9.11 -96.25 -64.52
C PRO A 1025 9.94 -94.99 -64.86
N TRP A 1026 11.14 -94.89 -64.28
CA TRP A 1026 12.12 -93.85 -64.62
C TRP A 1026 12.69 -94.06 -66.01
N THR A 1027 12.34 -93.16 -66.92
CA THR A 1027 12.95 -93.08 -68.25
C THR A 1027 14.23 -92.25 -68.16
N ILE A 1028 15.38 -92.92 -68.18
CA ILE A 1028 16.69 -92.25 -68.29
C ILE A 1028 16.91 -91.83 -69.75
N THR A 1029 17.22 -90.55 -69.99
CA THR A 1029 17.46 -89.99 -71.34
C THR A 1029 18.91 -89.56 -71.53
N SER A 1030 19.85 -90.33 -70.97
CA SER A 1030 21.30 -90.10 -71.03
C SER A 1030 22.05 -91.40 -70.67
N SER A 1031 23.38 -91.39 -70.52
CA SER A 1031 24.16 -92.63 -70.27
C SER A 1031 23.68 -93.39 -69.02
N PRO A 1032 23.10 -94.61 -69.14
CA PRO A 1032 22.48 -95.31 -68.01
C PRO A 1032 23.48 -95.70 -66.92
N SER A 1033 24.73 -96.02 -67.28
CA SER A 1033 25.82 -96.32 -66.34
C SER A 1033 26.21 -95.17 -65.41
N SER A 1034 25.66 -93.96 -65.63
CA SER A 1034 25.79 -92.82 -64.71
C SER A 1034 24.73 -92.80 -63.60
N PHE A 1035 23.77 -93.75 -63.59
CA PHE A 1035 22.66 -93.81 -62.64
C PHE A 1035 22.75 -95.07 -61.76
N SER A 1036 22.43 -94.90 -60.49
CA SER A 1036 22.25 -96.00 -59.54
C SER A 1036 21.23 -95.62 -58.47
N THR A 1037 20.76 -96.62 -57.72
CA THR A 1037 20.04 -96.42 -56.45
C THR A 1037 20.75 -97.28 -55.40
N ASP A 1038 20.82 -96.82 -54.15
CA ASP A 1038 21.58 -97.50 -53.09
C ASP A 1038 20.72 -98.21 -52.03
N GLY A 1039 19.40 -97.95 -52.01
CA GLY A 1039 18.49 -98.33 -50.94
C GLY A 1039 17.96 -97.14 -50.12
N THR A 1040 18.43 -95.93 -50.39
CA THR A 1040 18.07 -94.67 -49.71
C THR A 1040 18.05 -93.43 -50.63
N SER A 1041 18.52 -93.53 -51.88
CA SER A 1041 18.70 -92.38 -52.76
C SER A 1041 18.82 -92.76 -54.25
N GLY A 1042 18.26 -91.92 -55.11
CA GLY A 1042 18.49 -91.91 -56.56
C GLY A 1042 19.77 -91.15 -56.88
N ARG A 1043 20.81 -91.86 -57.32
CA ARG A 1043 22.17 -91.31 -57.51
C ARG A 1043 22.49 -91.07 -58.99
N ILE A 1044 23.15 -89.95 -59.27
CA ILE A 1044 23.70 -89.56 -60.59
C ILE A 1044 25.19 -89.25 -60.43
N SER A 1045 26.04 -89.99 -61.14
CA SER A 1045 27.48 -89.72 -61.25
C SER A 1045 27.78 -88.79 -62.43
N LEU A 1046 28.38 -87.63 -62.17
CA LEU A 1046 28.68 -86.59 -63.16
C LEU A 1046 30.18 -86.41 -63.33
N THR A 1047 30.72 -86.74 -64.50
CA THR A 1047 32.05 -86.26 -64.93
C THR A 1047 31.99 -84.78 -65.33
N ALA A 1048 33.14 -84.10 -65.39
CA ALA A 1048 33.19 -82.69 -65.79
C ALA A 1048 32.56 -82.47 -67.19
N GLY A 1049 31.66 -81.49 -67.29
CA GLY A 1049 30.91 -81.20 -68.51
C GLY A 1049 29.70 -82.11 -68.76
N ALA A 1050 29.47 -83.14 -67.94
CA ALA A 1050 28.35 -84.07 -68.13
C ALA A 1050 27.01 -83.45 -67.71
N THR A 1051 26.01 -83.52 -68.59
CA THR A 1051 24.59 -83.44 -68.22
C THR A 1051 23.99 -84.85 -68.15
N ARG A 1052 23.08 -85.08 -67.20
CA ARG A 1052 22.31 -86.32 -67.04
C ARG A 1052 20.86 -86.01 -66.66
N MET A 1053 19.92 -86.84 -67.08
CA MET A 1053 18.49 -86.69 -66.75
C MET A 1053 17.75 -88.03 -66.71
N ALA A 1054 16.81 -88.14 -65.76
CA ALA A 1054 15.73 -89.11 -65.74
C ALA A 1054 14.37 -88.41 -65.59
N ARG A 1055 13.29 -89.02 -66.11
CA ARG A 1055 11.91 -88.52 -65.99
C ARG A 1055 10.91 -89.63 -65.66
N LEU A 1056 9.79 -89.28 -65.03
CA LEU A 1056 8.63 -90.16 -64.84
C LEU A 1056 7.63 -89.91 -65.97
N GLY A 1057 7.69 -90.76 -66.99
CA GLY A 1057 6.96 -90.56 -68.24
C GLY A 1057 5.46 -90.87 -68.18
N SER A 1058 4.97 -91.46 -67.08
CA SER A 1058 3.54 -91.76 -66.87
C SER A 1058 2.80 -90.62 -66.16
N VAL A 1059 3.53 -89.63 -65.64
CA VAL A 1059 2.97 -88.40 -65.08
C VAL A 1059 2.74 -87.42 -66.21
N SER A 1060 1.58 -86.79 -66.25
CA SER A 1060 1.30 -85.65 -67.14
C SER A 1060 0.30 -84.72 -66.48
N THR A 1061 0.71 -83.51 -66.15
CA THR A 1061 -0.12 -82.51 -65.46
C THR A 1061 0.29 -81.10 -65.86
N VAL A 1062 -0.64 -80.15 -65.71
CA VAL A 1062 -0.32 -78.72 -65.78
C VAL A 1062 0.36 -78.33 -64.46
N ASP A 1063 -0.34 -78.51 -63.35
CA ASP A 1063 0.11 -78.04 -62.05
C ASP A 1063 0.91 -79.11 -61.31
N THR A 1064 1.94 -78.66 -60.59
CA THR A 1064 2.77 -79.51 -59.72
C THR A 1064 3.28 -78.74 -58.51
N ASP A 1065 3.28 -79.41 -57.37
CA ASP A 1065 4.08 -79.06 -56.19
C ASP A 1065 5.06 -80.19 -55.91
N MET A 1066 6.33 -79.95 -56.24
CA MET A 1066 7.42 -80.93 -56.20
C MET A 1066 8.34 -80.64 -55.01
N ARG A 1067 8.43 -81.59 -54.09
CA ARG A 1067 9.45 -81.65 -53.03
C ARG A 1067 10.46 -82.76 -53.30
N VAL A 1068 11.73 -82.52 -53.01
CA VAL A 1068 12.82 -83.50 -53.07
C VAL A 1068 14.02 -83.01 -52.25
N ASP A 1069 14.72 -83.92 -51.58
CA ASP A 1069 15.99 -83.67 -50.90
C ASP A 1069 17.16 -83.96 -51.85
N VAL A 1070 18.20 -83.12 -51.85
CA VAL A 1070 19.37 -83.28 -52.74
C VAL A 1070 20.69 -83.15 -52.00
N THR A 1071 21.53 -84.17 -52.11
CA THR A 1071 22.87 -84.26 -51.51
C THR A 1071 23.95 -84.31 -52.57
N ILE A 1072 25.08 -83.64 -52.36
CA ILE A 1072 26.29 -83.78 -53.16
C ILE A 1072 27.42 -84.38 -52.31
N ASP A 1073 28.16 -85.35 -52.84
CA ASP A 1073 29.22 -86.03 -52.09
C ASP A 1073 30.46 -85.15 -51.85
N ARG A 1074 30.67 -84.13 -52.69
CA ARG A 1074 31.75 -83.14 -52.59
C ARG A 1074 31.37 -81.82 -53.27
N LEU A 1075 32.02 -80.72 -52.86
CA LEU A 1075 31.94 -79.45 -53.58
C LEU A 1075 32.75 -79.48 -54.90
N PRO A 1076 32.31 -78.80 -55.96
CA PRO A 1076 32.96 -78.81 -57.27
C PRO A 1076 34.22 -77.93 -57.30
N ALA A 1077 35.41 -78.52 -57.31
CA ALA A 1077 36.67 -77.77 -57.36
C ALA A 1077 36.87 -77.10 -58.73
N GLY A 1078 37.01 -75.76 -58.75
CA GLY A 1078 37.18 -74.99 -59.99
C GLY A 1078 35.91 -74.81 -60.83
N GLY A 1079 34.74 -75.19 -60.32
CA GLY A 1079 33.50 -75.21 -61.09
C GLY A 1079 32.24 -74.93 -60.28
N ASN A 1080 31.11 -75.35 -60.84
CA ASN A 1080 29.79 -75.32 -60.22
C ASN A 1080 29.09 -76.66 -60.52
N VAL A 1081 28.27 -77.13 -59.59
CA VAL A 1081 27.36 -78.26 -59.80
C VAL A 1081 25.92 -77.74 -59.78
N PHE A 1082 25.10 -78.30 -60.65
CA PHE A 1082 23.74 -77.84 -60.90
C PHE A 1082 22.80 -79.04 -60.85
N TYR A 1083 21.66 -78.85 -60.22
CA TYR A 1083 20.53 -79.77 -60.31
C TYR A 1083 19.24 -79.00 -60.59
N TYR A 1084 18.33 -79.67 -61.29
CA TYR A 1084 17.14 -79.07 -61.86
C TYR A 1084 15.95 -79.96 -61.58
N MET A 1085 14.99 -79.40 -60.87
CA MET A 1085 13.65 -79.95 -60.74
C MET A 1085 12.89 -79.57 -62.01
N VAL A 1086 12.21 -80.56 -62.60
CA VAL A 1086 11.42 -80.41 -63.82
C VAL A 1086 10.00 -80.81 -63.49
N GLY A 1087 9.14 -79.84 -63.17
CA GLY A 1087 7.71 -80.11 -62.91
C GLY A 1087 6.87 -80.22 -64.18
N ARG A 1088 7.36 -79.76 -65.33
CA ARG A 1088 6.62 -79.82 -66.60
C ARG A 1088 7.55 -79.91 -67.82
N ARG A 1089 7.66 -81.12 -68.39
CA ARG A 1089 8.32 -81.43 -69.68
C ARG A 1089 7.27 -81.81 -70.73
N VAL A 1090 7.07 -80.94 -71.71
CA VAL A 1090 6.09 -81.12 -72.80
C VAL A 1090 6.73 -81.79 -74.02
N GLY A 1091 8.04 -81.60 -74.25
CA GLY A 1091 8.77 -82.16 -75.39
C GLY A 1091 10.14 -82.73 -75.03
N ILE A 1092 10.82 -83.34 -76.01
CA ILE A 1092 12.11 -84.02 -75.77
C ILE A 1092 13.19 -83.06 -75.25
N ASP A 1093 13.24 -81.81 -75.71
CA ASP A 1093 14.04 -80.74 -75.10
C ASP A 1093 13.21 -79.45 -74.96
N THR A 1094 12.00 -79.59 -74.42
CA THR A 1094 11.08 -78.47 -74.15
C THR A 1094 10.41 -78.69 -72.80
N GLU A 1095 10.94 -78.00 -71.78
CA GLU A 1095 10.63 -78.20 -70.37
C GLU A 1095 10.94 -76.96 -69.51
N TYR A 1096 10.17 -76.76 -68.44
CA TYR A 1096 10.56 -75.85 -67.36
C TYR A 1096 11.59 -76.48 -66.43
N ARG A 1097 12.55 -75.69 -65.95
CA ARG A 1097 13.66 -76.13 -65.09
C ARG A 1097 13.88 -75.15 -63.94
N ALA A 1098 13.56 -75.54 -62.72
CA ALA A 1098 13.97 -74.78 -61.53
C ALA A 1098 15.42 -75.14 -61.21
N LYS A 1099 16.35 -74.25 -61.56
CA LYS A 1099 17.79 -74.45 -61.41
C LYS A 1099 18.22 -74.14 -59.98
N VAL A 1100 18.89 -75.08 -59.33
CA VAL A 1100 19.73 -74.83 -58.17
C VAL A 1100 21.20 -74.93 -58.60
N ARG A 1101 22.01 -73.95 -58.25
CA ARG A 1101 23.47 -73.92 -58.48
C ARG A 1101 24.20 -73.91 -57.14
N VAL A 1102 25.15 -74.82 -56.98
CA VAL A 1102 26.10 -74.83 -55.86
C VAL A 1102 27.49 -74.49 -56.39
N ALA A 1103 28.07 -73.43 -55.83
CA ALA A 1103 29.41 -72.96 -56.17
C ALA A 1103 30.53 -73.75 -55.46
N ALA A 1104 31.77 -73.59 -55.93
CA ALA A 1104 32.96 -74.21 -55.34
C ALA A 1104 33.17 -73.89 -53.83
N ASN A 1105 32.64 -72.76 -53.34
CA ASN A 1105 32.67 -72.34 -51.93
C ASN A 1105 31.40 -72.73 -51.14
N GLY A 1106 30.52 -73.57 -51.71
CA GLY A 1106 29.27 -74.01 -51.09
C GLY A 1106 28.10 -73.02 -51.20
N ALA A 1107 28.29 -71.79 -51.69
CA ALA A 1107 27.19 -70.84 -51.80
C ALA A 1107 26.07 -71.36 -52.74
N VAL A 1108 24.83 -71.31 -52.26
CA VAL A 1108 23.63 -71.85 -52.95
C VAL A 1108 22.84 -70.75 -53.64
N PHE A 1109 22.48 -70.99 -54.90
CA PHE A 1109 21.72 -70.05 -55.73
C PHE A 1109 20.53 -70.74 -56.40
N VAL A 1110 19.44 -70.00 -56.60
CA VAL A 1110 18.20 -70.47 -57.23
C VAL A 1110 17.83 -69.60 -58.44
N GLN A 1111 17.31 -70.21 -59.50
CA GLN A 1111 16.80 -69.48 -60.68
C GLN A 1111 15.73 -70.28 -61.44
N PRO A 1112 14.52 -69.71 -61.66
CA PRO A 1112 13.57 -70.21 -62.64
C PRO A 1112 14.14 -70.07 -64.07
N THR A 1113 14.17 -71.18 -64.81
CA THR A 1113 14.63 -71.24 -66.21
C THR A 1113 13.69 -72.12 -67.06
N LYS A 1114 13.73 -71.97 -68.38
CA LYS A 1114 13.08 -72.85 -69.36
C LYS A 1114 14.08 -73.36 -70.37
N ALA A 1115 13.76 -74.48 -71.01
CA ALA A 1115 14.33 -74.82 -72.30
C ALA A 1115 13.22 -75.01 -73.33
N VAL A 1116 13.46 -74.55 -74.56
CA VAL A 1116 12.62 -74.80 -75.74
C VAL A 1116 13.56 -75.15 -76.89
N ALA A 1117 13.28 -76.23 -77.61
CA ALA A 1117 14.16 -76.75 -78.67
C ALA A 1117 15.67 -76.80 -78.27
N ASN A 1118 15.95 -77.26 -77.04
CA ASN A 1118 17.28 -77.30 -76.40
C ASN A 1118 17.97 -75.94 -76.12
N VAL A 1119 17.37 -74.80 -76.46
CA VAL A 1119 17.86 -73.48 -76.05
C VAL A 1119 17.44 -73.21 -74.60
N LEU A 1120 18.40 -73.04 -73.69
CA LEU A 1120 18.14 -72.64 -72.30
C LEU A 1120 17.92 -71.13 -72.21
N THR A 1121 16.86 -70.70 -71.52
CA THR A 1121 16.53 -69.30 -71.26
C THR A 1121 16.26 -69.08 -69.78
N VAL A 1122 16.79 -67.98 -69.22
CA VAL A 1122 16.47 -67.55 -67.86
C VAL A 1122 15.10 -66.85 -67.82
N ILE A 1123 14.29 -67.13 -66.80
CA ILE A 1123 12.95 -66.51 -66.65
C ILE A 1123 13.02 -65.33 -65.68
N GLY A 1124 13.89 -65.38 -64.69
CA GLY A 1124 14.19 -64.25 -63.79
C GLY A 1124 15.63 -64.27 -63.29
N PRO A 1125 16.00 -63.39 -62.33
CA PRO A 1125 17.36 -63.31 -61.80
C PRO A 1125 17.78 -64.60 -61.08
N GLU A 1126 19.09 -64.88 -61.06
CA GLU A 1126 19.67 -65.88 -60.17
C GLU A 1126 19.87 -65.26 -58.79
N ILE A 1127 19.27 -65.86 -57.77
CA ILE A 1127 19.22 -65.32 -56.41
C ILE A 1127 20.07 -66.21 -55.50
N GLN A 1128 21.04 -65.63 -54.80
CA GLN A 1128 21.74 -66.34 -53.73
C GLN A 1128 20.79 -66.50 -52.53
N VAL A 1129 20.67 -67.72 -51.99
CA VAL A 1129 19.86 -67.97 -50.80
C VAL A 1129 20.60 -67.44 -49.57
N PRO A 1130 20.12 -66.39 -48.87
CA PRO A 1130 20.88 -65.77 -47.78
C PRO A 1130 21.09 -66.75 -46.62
N GLY A 1131 22.31 -66.82 -46.10
CA GLY A 1131 22.66 -67.70 -44.98
C GLY A 1131 22.77 -69.19 -45.31
N LEU A 1132 22.50 -69.64 -46.54
CA LEU A 1132 22.58 -71.05 -46.91
C LEU A 1132 23.90 -71.39 -47.63
N THR A 1133 24.63 -72.33 -47.04
CA THR A 1133 25.86 -72.91 -47.60
C THR A 1133 25.70 -74.42 -47.68
N ALA A 1134 25.86 -74.99 -48.88
CA ALA A 1134 25.91 -76.42 -49.10
C ALA A 1134 27.21 -77.01 -48.51
N VAL A 1135 27.07 -78.08 -47.74
CA VAL A 1135 28.19 -78.86 -47.20
C VAL A 1135 28.18 -80.25 -47.84
N ALA A 1136 29.36 -80.78 -48.16
CA ALA A 1136 29.50 -82.11 -48.71
C ALA A 1136 28.87 -83.17 -47.78
N GLY A 1137 28.03 -84.05 -48.34
CA GLY A 1137 27.29 -85.06 -47.59
C GLY A 1137 26.06 -84.56 -46.82
N GLN A 1138 25.76 -83.26 -46.82
CA GLN A 1138 24.50 -82.73 -46.27
C GLN A 1138 23.45 -82.54 -47.35
N ALA A 1139 22.21 -82.93 -47.05
CA ALA A 1139 21.06 -82.77 -47.92
C ALA A 1139 20.51 -81.34 -47.87
N LEU A 1140 20.12 -80.81 -49.04
CA LEU A 1140 19.33 -79.60 -49.17
C LEU A 1140 17.92 -79.96 -49.61
N ALA A 1141 16.93 -79.60 -48.80
CA ALA A 1141 15.53 -79.76 -49.11
C ALA A 1141 15.10 -78.69 -50.12
N VAL A 1142 14.35 -79.09 -51.14
CA VAL A 1142 13.89 -78.22 -52.22
C VAL A 1142 12.39 -78.38 -52.41
N ARG A 1143 11.66 -77.27 -52.46
CA ARG A 1143 10.26 -77.23 -52.92
C ARG A 1143 10.14 -76.32 -54.13
N VAL A 1144 9.45 -76.80 -55.17
CA VAL A 1144 9.17 -76.07 -56.40
C VAL A 1144 7.69 -76.23 -56.76
N GLN A 1145 7.01 -75.10 -56.96
CA GLN A 1145 5.67 -75.04 -57.54
C GLN A 1145 5.73 -74.59 -59.00
N TYR A 1146 4.95 -75.25 -59.85
CA TYR A 1146 4.57 -74.80 -61.18
C TYR A 1146 3.05 -74.78 -61.24
N VAL A 1147 2.43 -73.59 -61.27
CA VAL A 1147 0.98 -73.42 -61.15
C VAL A 1147 0.45 -72.53 -62.26
N GLY A 1148 -0.64 -72.94 -62.89
CA GLY A 1148 -1.31 -72.22 -63.98
C GLY A 1148 -0.67 -72.46 -65.36
N SER A 1149 -1.37 -71.93 -66.37
CA SER A 1149 -0.97 -71.94 -67.78
C SER A 1149 -1.30 -70.58 -68.40
N ALA A 1150 -0.32 -69.98 -69.07
CA ALA A 1150 -0.39 -68.66 -69.73
C ALA A 1150 -0.79 -67.48 -68.79
N PRO A 1151 0.00 -67.15 -67.75
CA PRO A 1151 1.33 -67.69 -67.44
C PRO A 1151 1.31 -68.95 -66.57
N THR A 1152 2.41 -69.69 -66.62
CA THR A 1152 2.84 -70.59 -65.54
C THR A 1152 3.60 -69.80 -64.50
N LEU A 1153 3.14 -69.82 -63.25
CA LEU A 1153 3.83 -69.27 -62.10
C LEU A 1153 4.79 -70.32 -61.52
N ILE A 1154 6.08 -70.00 -61.54
CA ILE A 1154 7.19 -70.86 -61.09
C ILE A 1154 7.75 -70.28 -59.80
N ARG A 1155 7.64 -71.02 -58.68
CA ARG A 1155 8.14 -70.60 -57.37
C ARG A 1155 9.04 -71.68 -56.78
N MET A 1156 10.18 -71.30 -56.20
CA MET A 1156 11.12 -72.25 -55.61
C MET A 1156 11.75 -71.72 -54.32
N ARG A 1157 11.99 -72.63 -53.38
CA ARG A 1157 12.74 -72.39 -52.14
C ARG A 1157 13.62 -73.59 -51.81
N VAL A 1158 14.78 -73.32 -51.21
CA VAL A 1158 15.81 -74.29 -50.87
C VAL A 1158 16.30 -73.99 -49.45
N TRP A 1159 16.49 -75.02 -48.63
CA TRP A 1159 16.99 -74.91 -47.27
C TRP A 1159 17.78 -76.18 -46.88
N ALA A 1160 18.44 -76.19 -45.72
CA ALA A 1160 19.07 -77.41 -45.22
C ALA A 1160 17.99 -78.43 -44.82
N ALA A 1161 18.10 -79.68 -45.28
CA ALA A 1161 17.12 -80.72 -44.97
C ALA A 1161 17.07 -80.99 -43.45
N GLY A 1162 15.87 -81.29 -42.94
CA GLY A 1162 15.60 -81.33 -41.49
C GLY A 1162 15.48 -79.94 -40.83
N GLY A 1163 15.90 -78.86 -41.51
CA GLY A 1163 15.62 -77.48 -41.10
C GLY A 1163 14.18 -77.06 -41.38
N THR A 1164 13.75 -75.96 -40.75
CA THR A 1164 12.42 -75.37 -40.99
C THR A 1164 12.30 -74.84 -42.42
N GLU A 1165 11.24 -75.25 -43.11
CA GLU A 1165 10.97 -74.81 -44.49
C GLU A 1165 10.68 -73.29 -44.54
N PRO A 1166 11.42 -72.49 -45.33
CA PRO A 1166 11.27 -71.03 -45.35
C PRO A 1166 9.88 -70.59 -45.79
N SER A 1167 9.21 -69.75 -44.99
CA SER A 1167 7.87 -69.22 -45.30
C SER A 1167 7.83 -68.42 -46.61
N THR A 1168 8.91 -67.70 -46.94
CA THR A 1168 9.09 -66.94 -48.18
C THR A 1168 9.65 -67.80 -49.31
N TRP A 1169 9.12 -67.63 -50.53
CA TRP A 1169 9.73 -68.19 -51.75
C TRP A 1169 11.03 -67.46 -52.11
N ALA A 1170 12.13 -68.20 -52.29
CA ALA A 1170 13.43 -67.60 -52.61
C ALA A 1170 13.50 -67.08 -54.05
N ALA A 1171 12.74 -67.67 -54.97
CA ALA A 1171 12.41 -67.08 -56.26
C ALA A 1171 10.95 -67.35 -56.63
N SER A 1172 10.30 -66.38 -57.29
CA SER A 1172 8.92 -66.46 -57.77
C SER A 1172 8.80 -65.67 -59.07
N GLN A 1173 8.50 -66.32 -60.19
CA GLN A 1173 8.50 -65.72 -61.53
C GLN A 1173 7.42 -66.35 -62.42
N SER A 1174 6.92 -65.60 -63.41
CA SER A 1174 5.86 -66.06 -64.33
C SER A 1174 6.37 -66.14 -65.77
N ASP A 1175 5.96 -67.16 -66.51
CA ASP A 1175 6.33 -67.35 -67.92
C ASP A 1175 5.14 -67.85 -68.77
N SER A 1176 4.97 -67.30 -69.97
CA SER A 1176 3.87 -67.62 -70.89
C SER A 1176 4.32 -68.27 -72.20
N GLN A 1177 5.47 -68.95 -72.23
CA GLN A 1177 5.98 -69.63 -73.43
C GLN A 1177 4.98 -70.69 -73.91
N ALA A 1178 4.37 -70.50 -75.08
CA ALA A 1178 3.21 -71.29 -75.54
C ALA A 1178 3.44 -72.81 -75.49
N GLU A 1179 4.61 -73.27 -75.89
CA GLU A 1179 5.04 -74.68 -75.94
C GLU A 1179 5.17 -75.35 -74.56
N LEU A 1180 5.09 -74.58 -73.47
CA LEU A 1180 5.21 -75.04 -72.08
C LEU A 1180 3.90 -74.91 -71.27
N GLN A 1181 2.81 -74.48 -71.90
CA GLN A 1181 1.52 -74.28 -71.23
C GLN A 1181 0.61 -75.52 -71.23
N ALA A 1182 0.99 -76.57 -71.97
CA ALA A 1182 0.28 -77.87 -71.99
C ALA A 1182 0.75 -78.80 -70.86
N PRO A 1183 -0.05 -79.81 -70.44
CA PRO A 1183 0.38 -80.80 -69.46
C PRO A 1183 1.70 -81.49 -69.83
N GLY A 1184 2.57 -81.72 -68.84
CA GLY A 1184 3.90 -82.28 -69.07
C GLY A 1184 4.35 -83.25 -67.98
N ALA A 1185 5.40 -84.01 -68.31
CA ALA A 1185 5.99 -85.01 -67.42
C ALA A 1185 6.98 -84.40 -66.41
N VAL A 1186 7.15 -85.06 -65.26
CA VAL A 1186 8.08 -84.63 -64.21
C VAL A 1186 9.44 -85.33 -64.30
N GLY A 1187 10.49 -84.74 -63.73
CA GLY A 1187 11.81 -85.37 -63.70
C GLY A 1187 12.90 -84.61 -62.97
N LEU A 1188 14.09 -85.20 -62.97
CA LEU A 1188 15.29 -84.72 -62.30
C LEU A 1188 16.46 -84.71 -63.30
N ARG A 1189 17.12 -83.56 -63.43
CA ARG A 1189 18.29 -83.34 -64.30
C ARG A 1189 19.44 -82.78 -63.47
N ALA A 1190 20.67 -83.15 -63.78
CA ALA A 1190 21.87 -82.58 -63.16
C ALA A 1190 23.00 -82.32 -64.18
N TYR A 1191 23.86 -81.35 -63.88
CA TYR A 1191 25.00 -80.93 -64.71
C TYR A 1191 26.20 -80.54 -63.85
N LEU A 1192 27.41 -80.92 -64.28
CA LEU A 1192 28.66 -80.50 -63.65
C LEU A 1192 29.47 -79.66 -64.64
N ALA A 1193 29.95 -78.48 -64.20
CA ALA A 1193 30.73 -77.58 -65.06
C ALA A 1193 31.98 -78.27 -65.63
N SER A 1194 32.32 -77.98 -66.90
CA SER A 1194 33.49 -78.53 -67.60
C SER A 1194 34.83 -78.12 -66.99
N THR A 1195 34.88 -77.05 -66.21
CA THR A 1195 36.07 -76.61 -65.46
C THR A 1195 36.31 -77.38 -64.16
N THR A 1196 35.43 -78.32 -63.79
CA THR A 1196 35.52 -79.01 -62.50
C THR A 1196 36.62 -80.07 -62.51
N THR A 1197 37.62 -79.95 -61.63
CA THR A 1197 38.81 -80.82 -61.64
C THR A 1197 38.71 -82.06 -60.73
N ASN A 1198 37.82 -82.07 -59.74
CA ASN A 1198 37.66 -83.17 -58.76
C ASN A 1198 36.50 -84.14 -59.07
N GLY A 1199 36.12 -84.25 -60.35
CA GLY A 1199 35.08 -85.16 -60.82
C GLY A 1199 35.50 -86.65 -60.81
N PRO A 1200 34.55 -87.59 -60.88
CA PRO A 1200 33.10 -87.34 -60.93
C PRO A 1200 32.54 -86.89 -59.57
N VAL A 1201 31.54 -86.01 -59.61
CA VAL A 1201 30.74 -85.61 -58.44
C VAL A 1201 29.46 -86.42 -58.44
N LEU A 1202 29.05 -86.93 -57.28
CA LEU A 1202 27.83 -87.72 -57.12
C LEU A 1202 26.71 -86.81 -56.57
N VAL A 1203 25.63 -86.67 -57.34
CA VAL A 1203 24.41 -85.99 -56.90
C VAL A 1203 23.38 -87.07 -56.53
N SER A 1204 22.85 -87.01 -55.33
CA SER A 1204 21.90 -87.98 -54.79
C SER A 1204 20.58 -87.29 -54.47
N PHE A 1205 19.46 -87.91 -54.82
CA PHE A 1205 18.10 -87.40 -54.63
C PHE A 1205 17.32 -88.36 -53.71
N ASP A 1206 16.55 -87.84 -52.77
CA ASP A 1206 15.71 -88.60 -51.84
C ASP A 1206 14.38 -87.88 -51.56
N ASN A 1207 13.41 -88.57 -50.97
CA ASN A 1207 12.09 -88.06 -50.57
C ASN A 1207 11.38 -87.27 -51.69
N LEU A 1208 11.43 -87.78 -52.93
CA LEU A 1208 10.68 -87.18 -54.03
C LEU A 1208 9.19 -87.33 -53.76
N VAL A 1209 8.46 -86.22 -53.75
CA VAL A 1209 6.99 -86.17 -53.69
C VAL A 1209 6.51 -85.10 -54.65
N VAL A 1210 5.55 -85.44 -55.51
CA VAL A 1210 4.84 -84.50 -56.38
C VAL A 1210 3.34 -84.68 -56.19
N THR A 1211 2.66 -83.62 -55.75
CA THR A 1211 1.20 -83.48 -55.87
C THR A 1211 0.85 -82.63 -57.08
N PRO A 1212 -0.35 -82.76 -57.66
CA PRO A 1212 -0.88 -81.75 -58.59
C PRO A 1212 -1.04 -80.39 -57.86
#